data_AF-A0A964Q518-F1
#
_entry.id   AF-A0A964Q518-F1
#
_cell.length_a   1.000
_cell.length_b   1.000
_cell.length_c   1.000
_cell.angle_alpha   90.00
_cell.angle_beta   90.00
_cell.angle_gamma   90.00
#
_symmetry.space_group_name_H-M   'P 1'
#
loop_
_entity.id
_entity.type
_entity.pdbx_description
1 polymer ?
#
loop_
_entity_poly.entity_id
_entity_poly.type
_entity_poly.pdbx_seq_one_letter_code
_entity_poly.pdbx_strand_id
1 'polypeptide(L)'
;MLLALCRFLILLALLSLGLPGLAQEFSEEEMAAAERSFLMKMGFPADSASLASYLREKGKGNPTAEDLKKTFTLLQSVDPNEYRLGLARVASHGLSARPGLRALESAAEGERKKRLLSALEAIGPDGNRIDVAAIRVLSLDSPALALAVLLDSYPELEEGMVLETARSALSRLCWKEGVFHPLLLKSLEDPVKKRRQVALEMLALAGRRAPREILLKKLSETDPGVQFLAASALTRQLDPRGFLALMELLPVLDEKTALEAEDLLLEIAGDLAPANLLKRETLPGKNSSAWKSWWEKLSGPVLLKELKDRIPNAANHEQIKKLIKELGDDQFEIREKAAEVLKTLGPQVVPALRSLADAKDVEVRGRAKTLLAELGETGIKPIQQSLPKLLVLKAPEGAVAGLLDYLPAAENDDQASLFYEALGALAWQNSNKLAAQPGLQDPNPRKRVGSGVLLLNQESKENKKMMSPLLKDSDPWVRYRISLFMALAGERDSLPILIQSLGELPAEQCVDGEGLLFDLAGNDPPKALSVNSTERKKIAAVWETWWNENSKKVVLDSLAGFNQSAYSGNVLIISLANNTVFELSKDGKISWSITGLSGPMDAQVLPSGRVLIAEHHAQRVTERNLKGEIIWKKDLGNNPISARKIRGGFTSVICRNRIIELDRQGVEVFSLARPQSDVMSAERLRDGSYMIVSNQMTCIKVDRSGKETLQYRLPFGVAGNANEFTREGNLIIPLTWHNKLQEYDTAGQIVMDATITQPVTVLKLPNRNYLVSTQTLPPKLLEIDRTGKQVGERQAMHPVFRVRYR
;
A
#
# COMPACT_ATOMS: atom_id res chain seq x y z
N MET A 1 -20.17 -34.86 -6.43
CA MET A 1 -19.11 -35.80 -6.00
C MET A 1 -18.02 -35.97 -7.06
N LEU A 2 -18.33 -36.45 -8.27
CA LEU A 2 -17.35 -36.57 -9.38
C LEU A 2 -16.66 -35.25 -9.76
N LEU A 3 -17.40 -34.12 -9.81
CA LEU A 3 -16.83 -32.80 -10.12
C LEU A 3 -15.82 -32.33 -9.07
N ALA A 4 -16.09 -32.59 -7.78
CA ALA A 4 -15.22 -32.24 -6.67
C ALA A 4 -13.94 -33.11 -6.67
N LEU A 5 -14.08 -34.41 -7.00
CA LEU A 5 -12.94 -35.31 -7.16
C LEU A 5 -12.05 -34.90 -8.34
N CYS A 6 -12.64 -34.54 -9.49
CA CYS A 6 -11.89 -33.99 -10.63
C CYS A 6 -11.18 -32.70 -10.29
N ARG A 7 -11.84 -31.76 -9.61
CA ARG A 7 -11.22 -30.51 -9.12
C ARG A 7 -10.05 -30.80 -8.18
N PHE A 8 -10.23 -31.70 -7.21
CA PHE A 8 -9.17 -32.08 -6.28
C PHE A 8 -7.98 -32.74 -6.98
N LEU A 9 -8.22 -33.63 -7.96
CA LEU A 9 -7.16 -34.26 -8.76
C LEU A 9 -6.43 -33.24 -9.65
N ILE A 10 -7.13 -32.26 -10.21
CA ILE A 10 -6.54 -31.14 -10.94
C ILE A 10 -5.64 -30.32 -10.00
N LEU A 11 -6.13 -29.96 -8.81
CA LEU A 11 -5.35 -29.24 -7.80
C LEU A 11 -4.09 -29.99 -7.36
N LEU A 12 -4.18 -31.30 -7.18
CA LEU A 12 -3.05 -32.18 -6.87
C LEU A 12 -2.02 -32.23 -8.00
N ALA A 13 -2.48 -32.36 -9.24
CA ALA A 13 -1.63 -32.33 -10.43
C ALA A 13 -0.90 -30.97 -10.52
N LEU A 14 -1.64 -29.88 -10.35
CA LEU A 14 -1.15 -28.50 -10.32
C LEU A 14 -0.06 -28.30 -9.24
N LEU A 15 -0.29 -28.71 -7.99
CA LEU A 15 0.72 -28.60 -6.91
C LEU A 15 1.94 -29.51 -7.08
N SER A 16 1.77 -30.67 -7.71
CA SER A 16 2.86 -31.62 -7.99
C SER A 16 3.77 -31.18 -9.14
N LEU A 17 3.22 -30.45 -10.11
CA LEU A 17 3.93 -29.89 -11.27
C LEU A 17 4.59 -28.54 -10.96
N GLY A 18 4.53 -28.07 -9.71
CA GLY A 18 5.04 -26.75 -9.34
C GLY A 18 4.17 -25.59 -9.85
N LEU A 19 2.91 -25.87 -10.19
CA LEU A 19 1.87 -24.94 -10.66
C LEU A 19 0.73 -24.71 -9.61
N PRO A 20 0.99 -24.23 -8.37
CA PRO A 20 -0.02 -24.02 -7.33
C PRO A 20 -0.69 -22.65 -7.39
N GLY A 21 -0.76 -22.06 -8.56
CA GLY A 21 -1.26 -20.74 -8.80
C GLY A 21 -2.61 -20.70 -9.53
N LEU A 22 -2.84 -21.68 -10.40
CA LEU A 22 -4.10 -22.17 -10.91
C LEU A 22 -4.91 -22.83 -9.77
N ALA A 23 -4.26 -23.08 -8.62
CA ALA A 23 -4.88 -23.46 -7.37
C ALA A 23 -5.65 -22.32 -6.67
N GLN A 24 -5.55 -21.06 -7.12
CA GLN A 24 -6.22 -19.93 -6.44
C GLN A 24 -7.69 -19.74 -6.82
N GLU A 25 -8.20 -20.48 -7.81
CA GLU A 25 -9.66 -20.64 -8.01
C GLU A 25 -10.29 -21.60 -6.99
N PHE A 26 -9.44 -22.22 -6.16
CA PHE A 26 -9.83 -23.16 -5.13
C PHE A 26 -9.87 -22.46 -3.77
N SER A 27 -10.81 -22.86 -2.91
CA SER A 27 -10.96 -22.30 -1.57
C SER A 27 -9.71 -22.53 -0.71
N GLU A 28 -9.55 -21.77 0.39
CA GLU A 28 -8.47 -22.03 1.36
C GLU A 28 -8.50 -23.50 1.85
N GLU A 29 -9.68 -24.11 1.93
CA GLU A 29 -9.87 -25.51 2.31
C GLU A 29 -9.32 -26.48 1.28
N GLU A 30 -9.54 -26.19 0.00
CA GLU A 30 -9.00 -26.99 -1.12
C GLU A 30 -7.47 -26.87 -1.17
N MET A 31 -6.92 -25.65 -1.04
CA MET A 31 -5.46 -25.45 -0.97
C MET A 31 -4.85 -26.17 0.24
N ALA A 32 -5.46 -26.06 1.43
CA ALA A 32 -5.00 -26.78 2.60
C ALA A 32 -5.08 -28.30 2.42
N ALA A 33 -6.13 -28.83 1.78
CA ALA A 33 -6.22 -30.26 1.48
C ALA A 33 -5.04 -30.74 0.61
N ALA A 34 -4.57 -29.90 -0.29
CA ALA A 34 -3.47 -30.26 -1.17
C ALA A 34 -2.09 -30.04 -0.53
N GLU A 35 -1.92 -29.04 0.35
CA GLU A 35 -0.76 -28.93 1.25
C GLU A 35 -0.68 -30.13 2.22
N ARG A 36 -1.82 -30.60 2.75
CA ARG A 36 -1.90 -31.85 3.53
C ARG A 36 -1.45 -33.06 2.71
N SER A 37 -1.89 -33.15 1.45
CA SER A 37 -1.46 -34.24 0.57
C SER A 37 0.04 -34.18 0.28
N PHE A 38 0.63 -32.99 0.14
CA PHE A 38 2.07 -32.82 0.01
C PHE A 38 2.80 -33.30 1.27
N LEU A 39 2.35 -32.87 2.47
CA LEU A 39 2.93 -33.30 3.75
C LEU A 39 2.86 -34.83 3.89
N MET A 40 1.71 -35.44 3.62
CA MET A 40 1.56 -36.90 3.67
C MET A 40 2.46 -37.62 2.67
N LYS A 41 2.64 -37.09 1.45
CA LYS A 41 3.57 -37.64 0.45
C LYS A 41 5.02 -37.60 0.93
N MET A 42 5.39 -36.56 1.65
CA MET A 42 6.70 -36.44 2.31
C MET A 42 6.82 -37.30 3.57
N GLY A 43 5.77 -38.05 3.96
CA GLY A 43 5.75 -38.87 5.16
C GLY A 43 5.47 -38.10 6.44
N PHE A 44 5.02 -36.85 6.37
CA PHE A 44 4.70 -36.03 7.53
C PHE A 44 3.25 -36.23 7.97
N PRO A 45 3.00 -36.35 9.29
CA PRO A 45 1.64 -36.25 9.80
C PRO A 45 1.09 -34.83 9.56
N ALA A 46 -0.13 -34.76 9.02
CA ALA A 46 -0.76 -33.51 8.60
C ALA A 46 -1.92 -33.08 9.53
N ASP A 47 -2.07 -33.73 10.69
CA ASP A 47 -3.01 -33.31 11.73
C ASP A 47 -2.44 -32.14 12.56
N SER A 48 -3.34 -31.33 13.12
CA SER A 48 -2.96 -30.09 13.82
C SER A 48 -2.05 -30.32 15.03
N ALA A 49 -2.19 -31.44 15.75
CA ALA A 49 -1.37 -31.71 16.93
C ALA A 49 0.09 -32.02 16.54
N SER A 50 0.26 -32.84 15.51
CA SER A 50 1.59 -33.17 15.00
C SER A 50 2.30 -31.98 14.36
N LEU A 51 1.58 -31.17 13.57
CA LEU A 51 2.13 -29.94 12.97
C LEU A 51 2.53 -28.91 14.03
N ALA A 52 1.71 -28.76 15.07
CA ALA A 52 2.03 -27.92 16.21
C ALA A 52 3.28 -28.41 16.95
N SER A 53 3.41 -29.72 17.16
CA SER A 53 4.61 -30.31 17.79
C SER A 53 5.86 -30.07 16.94
N TYR A 54 5.76 -30.22 15.61
CA TYR A 54 6.85 -29.97 14.68
C TYR A 54 7.39 -28.53 14.78
N LEU A 55 6.49 -27.54 14.68
CA LEU A 55 6.87 -26.13 14.74
C LEU A 55 7.39 -25.72 16.13
N ARG A 56 6.85 -26.28 17.22
CA ARG A 56 7.39 -26.07 18.57
C ARG A 56 8.82 -26.59 18.70
N GLU A 57 9.10 -27.76 18.12
CA GLU A 57 10.44 -28.33 18.17
C GLU A 57 11.43 -27.51 17.37
N LYS A 58 11.00 -26.95 16.23
CA LYS A 58 11.78 -25.97 15.48
C LYS A 58 12.06 -24.71 16.31
N GLY A 59 11.07 -24.26 17.08
CA GLY A 59 11.19 -23.13 18.01
C GLY A 59 12.18 -23.31 19.17
N LYS A 60 12.72 -24.51 19.39
CA LYS A 60 13.79 -24.73 20.39
C LYS A 60 15.18 -24.36 19.88
N GLY A 61 15.34 -24.10 18.59
CA GLY A 61 16.62 -23.81 17.95
C GLY A 61 17.47 -25.07 17.74
N ASN A 62 18.78 -24.95 17.87
CA ASN A 62 19.69 -26.06 17.58
C ASN A 62 19.51 -27.24 18.54
N PRO A 63 19.43 -28.49 18.03
CA PRO A 63 19.25 -29.67 18.86
C PRO A 63 20.49 -29.99 19.69
N THR A 64 20.29 -30.54 20.88
CA THR A 64 21.38 -31.14 21.66
C THR A 64 21.81 -32.48 21.06
N ALA A 65 22.99 -32.98 21.47
CA ALA A 65 23.44 -34.32 21.07
C ALA A 65 22.46 -35.43 21.51
N GLU A 66 21.79 -35.25 22.65
CA GLU A 66 20.78 -36.18 23.14
C GLU A 66 19.51 -36.14 22.28
N ASP A 67 19.08 -34.93 21.86
CA ASP A 67 17.94 -34.76 20.96
C ASP A 67 18.19 -35.43 19.61
N LEU A 68 19.39 -35.26 19.04
CA LEU A 68 19.79 -35.93 17.82
C LEU A 68 19.79 -37.45 17.98
N LYS A 69 20.33 -37.97 19.09
CA LYS A 69 20.33 -39.42 19.37
C LYS A 69 18.91 -40.00 19.46
N LYS A 70 18.02 -39.33 20.20
CA LYS A 70 16.59 -39.71 20.31
C LYS A 70 15.91 -39.67 18.94
N THR A 71 16.15 -38.60 18.19
CA THR A 71 15.60 -38.39 16.84
C THR A 71 16.03 -39.49 15.88
N PHE A 72 17.32 -39.82 15.85
CA PHE A 72 17.85 -40.88 15.01
C PHE A 72 17.36 -42.27 15.43
N THR A 73 17.12 -42.50 16.72
CA THR A 73 16.52 -43.76 17.19
C THR A 73 15.11 -43.93 16.61
N LEU A 74 14.27 -42.89 16.70
CA LEU A 74 12.92 -42.88 16.13
C LEU A 74 12.94 -43.09 14.61
N LEU A 75 13.87 -42.43 13.91
CA LEU A 75 14.01 -42.54 12.46
C LEU A 75 14.44 -43.94 11.97
N GLN A 76 15.00 -44.74 12.87
CA GLN A 76 15.41 -46.12 12.58
C GLN A 76 14.36 -47.15 13.02
N SER A 77 13.25 -46.69 13.63
CA SER A 77 12.18 -47.57 14.06
C SER A 77 11.48 -48.23 12.87
N VAL A 78 11.05 -49.47 13.09
CA VAL A 78 10.20 -50.21 12.17
C VAL A 78 8.73 -49.82 12.31
N ASP A 79 8.35 -49.22 13.45
CA ASP A 79 7.02 -48.66 13.66
C ASP A 79 6.85 -47.43 12.76
N PRO A 80 5.85 -47.42 11.84
CA PRO A 80 5.59 -46.28 10.97
C PRO A 80 5.34 -44.97 11.71
N ASN A 81 4.72 -44.98 12.89
CA ASN A 81 4.42 -43.77 13.66
C ASN A 81 5.68 -43.21 14.32
N GLU A 82 6.52 -44.06 14.88
CA GLU A 82 7.82 -43.64 15.43
C GLU A 82 8.75 -43.13 14.33
N TYR A 83 8.77 -43.78 13.17
CA TYR A 83 9.51 -43.30 12.01
C TYR A 83 9.05 -41.91 11.56
N ARG A 84 7.73 -41.69 11.43
CA ARG A 84 7.17 -40.37 11.04
C ARG A 84 7.50 -39.29 12.08
N LEU A 85 7.44 -39.62 13.37
CA LEU A 85 7.86 -38.72 14.45
C LEU A 85 9.36 -38.39 14.35
N GLY A 86 10.20 -39.40 14.08
CA GLY A 86 11.62 -39.22 13.83
C GLY A 86 11.90 -38.32 12.62
N LEU A 87 11.14 -38.50 11.53
CA LEU A 87 11.24 -37.69 10.32
C LEU A 87 10.85 -36.22 10.59
N ALA A 88 9.75 -35.99 11.31
CA ALA A 88 9.34 -34.66 11.71
C ALA A 88 10.40 -33.96 12.57
N ARG A 89 10.99 -34.68 13.53
CA ARG A 89 12.07 -34.15 14.38
C ARG A 89 13.36 -33.86 13.63
N VAL A 90 13.75 -34.73 12.69
CA VAL A 90 14.91 -34.43 11.82
C VAL A 90 14.66 -33.15 11.02
N ALA A 91 13.47 -33.00 10.45
CA ALA A 91 13.14 -31.81 9.68
C ALA A 91 13.04 -30.53 10.53
N SER A 92 12.62 -30.61 11.79
CA SER A 92 12.60 -29.43 12.68
C SER A 92 14.01 -28.98 13.04
N HIS A 93 14.96 -29.92 13.12
CA HIS A 93 16.38 -29.66 13.39
C HIS A 93 17.15 -29.14 12.17
N GLY A 94 16.55 -29.25 10.97
CA GLY A 94 17.11 -28.72 9.72
C GLY A 94 18.52 -29.22 9.41
N LEU A 95 19.36 -28.32 8.90
CA LEU A 95 20.73 -28.64 8.48
C LEU A 95 21.63 -29.14 9.62
N SER A 96 21.31 -28.82 10.88
CA SER A 96 22.08 -29.27 12.06
C SER A 96 22.03 -30.80 12.24
N ALA A 97 20.99 -31.48 11.76
CA ALA A 97 20.91 -32.94 11.78
C ALA A 97 21.68 -33.63 10.63
N ARG A 98 22.07 -32.89 9.58
CA ARG A 98 22.63 -33.43 8.33
C ARG A 98 23.88 -34.30 8.52
N PRO A 99 24.89 -33.92 9.35
CA PRO A 99 26.09 -34.73 9.51
C PRO A 99 25.78 -36.13 10.09
N GLY A 100 24.99 -36.18 11.17
CA GLY A 100 24.59 -37.45 11.79
C GLY A 100 23.70 -38.29 10.88
N LEU A 101 22.82 -37.65 10.13
CA LEU A 101 21.93 -38.33 9.18
C LEU A 101 22.71 -38.93 8.00
N ARG A 102 23.75 -38.25 7.50
CA ARG A 102 24.65 -38.79 6.47
C ARG A 102 25.45 -39.99 6.97
N ALA A 103 25.90 -39.95 8.22
CA ALA A 103 26.60 -41.09 8.83
C ALA A 103 25.70 -42.32 8.91
N LEU A 104 24.43 -42.15 9.33
CA LEU A 104 23.44 -43.24 9.36
C LEU A 104 23.11 -43.77 7.97
N GLU A 105 22.93 -42.87 6.99
CA GLU A 105 22.61 -43.23 5.60
C GLU A 105 23.74 -44.03 4.96
N SER A 106 24.98 -43.64 5.20
CA SER A 106 26.17 -44.32 4.67
C SER A 106 26.31 -45.76 5.22
N ALA A 107 25.82 -46.00 6.44
CA ALA A 107 25.87 -47.29 7.11
C ALA A 107 24.61 -48.17 6.88
N ALA A 108 23.60 -47.67 6.15
CA ALA A 108 22.34 -48.35 5.94
C ALA A 108 22.23 -48.97 4.54
N GLU A 109 21.43 -50.03 4.41
CA GLU A 109 21.12 -50.70 3.15
C GLU A 109 19.61 -50.87 2.96
N GLY A 110 19.21 -51.17 1.71
CA GLY A 110 17.83 -51.48 1.36
C GLY A 110 16.82 -50.38 1.73
N GLU A 111 15.70 -50.78 2.32
CA GLU A 111 14.60 -49.88 2.68
C GLU A 111 14.98 -48.83 3.72
N ARG A 112 15.88 -49.19 4.65
CA ARG A 112 16.38 -48.26 5.66
C ARG A 112 17.19 -47.13 5.04
N LYS A 113 18.01 -47.43 4.02
CA LYS A 113 18.75 -46.41 3.26
C LYS A 113 17.80 -45.46 2.53
N LYS A 114 16.75 -45.98 1.87
CA LYS A 114 15.74 -45.15 1.21
C LYS A 114 15.05 -44.19 2.17
N ARG A 115 14.63 -44.68 3.34
CA ARG A 115 14.02 -43.86 4.40
C ARG A 115 14.93 -42.74 4.91
N LEU A 116 16.24 -42.98 5.01
CA LEU A 116 17.22 -41.98 5.41
C LEU A 116 17.51 -40.96 4.30
N LEU A 117 17.48 -41.38 3.03
CA LEU A 117 17.54 -40.46 1.89
C LEU A 117 16.33 -39.53 1.84
N SER A 118 15.11 -40.04 2.06
CA SER A 118 13.91 -39.19 2.19
C SER A 118 14.01 -38.21 3.35
N ALA A 119 14.61 -38.61 4.48
CA ALA A 119 14.88 -37.70 5.59
C ALA A 119 15.91 -36.60 5.23
N LEU A 120 16.91 -36.92 4.40
CA LEU A 120 17.88 -35.96 3.88
C LEU A 120 17.25 -34.96 2.90
N GLU A 121 16.29 -35.40 2.10
CA GLU A 121 15.49 -34.51 1.22
C GLU A 121 14.64 -33.53 2.04
N ALA A 122 14.02 -34.01 3.13
CA ALA A 122 13.20 -33.18 4.02
C ALA A 122 13.96 -32.05 4.73
N ILE A 123 15.27 -32.18 4.93
CA ILE A 123 16.16 -31.09 5.44
C ILE A 123 16.95 -30.38 4.32
N GLY A 124 16.65 -30.72 3.06
CA GLY A 124 17.29 -30.18 1.86
C GLY A 124 16.45 -29.07 1.21
N PRO A 125 16.39 -28.99 -0.13
CA PRO A 125 15.70 -27.92 -0.87
C PRO A 125 14.21 -27.75 -0.50
N ASP A 126 13.55 -28.81 -0.03
CA ASP A 126 12.13 -28.82 0.30
C ASP A 126 11.81 -28.45 1.76
N GLY A 127 12.82 -28.25 2.63
CA GLY A 127 12.60 -27.94 4.05
C GLY A 127 11.71 -26.71 4.27
N ASN A 128 11.99 -25.63 3.54
CA ASN A 128 11.18 -24.40 3.56
C ASN A 128 9.75 -24.61 3.06
N ARG A 129 9.52 -25.57 2.13
CA ARG A 129 8.18 -25.89 1.64
C ARG A 129 7.37 -26.65 2.70
N ILE A 130 8.01 -27.53 3.46
CA ILE A 130 7.38 -28.25 4.58
C ILE A 130 6.94 -27.25 5.66
N ASP A 131 7.79 -26.29 6.03
CA ASP A 131 7.42 -25.25 6.98
C ASP A 131 6.22 -24.43 6.49
N VAL A 132 6.26 -23.95 5.25
CA VAL A 132 5.17 -23.17 4.66
C VAL A 132 3.85 -23.95 4.66
N ALA A 133 3.89 -25.22 4.24
CA ALA A 133 2.71 -26.09 4.25
C ALA A 133 2.18 -26.31 5.68
N ALA A 134 3.07 -26.60 6.64
CA ALA A 134 2.71 -26.80 8.04
C ALA A 134 2.05 -25.55 8.65
N ILE A 135 2.62 -24.37 8.41
CA ILE A 135 2.07 -23.09 8.88
C ILE A 135 0.68 -22.86 8.29
N ARG A 136 0.50 -23.05 6.97
CA ARG A 136 -0.78 -22.82 6.29
C ARG A 136 -1.88 -23.77 6.76
N VAL A 137 -1.58 -25.07 6.79
CA VAL A 137 -2.55 -26.10 7.23
C VAL A 137 -2.93 -25.87 8.68
N LEU A 138 -1.95 -25.65 9.58
CA LEU A 138 -2.23 -25.42 10.99
C LEU A 138 -3.05 -24.14 11.21
N SER A 139 -2.73 -23.07 10.48
CA SER A 139 -3.46 -21.79 10.59
C SER A 139 -4.92 -21.91 10.20
N LEU A 140 -5.24 -22.77 9.22
CA LEU A 140 -6.62 -23.03 8.82
C LEU A 140 -7.34 -23.96 9.82
N ASP A 141 -6.69 -25.07 10.19
CA ASP A 141 -7.34 -26.16 10.92
C ASP A 141 -7.51 -25.87 12.40
N SER A 142 -6.58 -25.11 12.97
CA SER A 142 -6.58 -24.78 14.39
C SER A 142 -5.99 -23.40 14.64
N PRO A 143 -6.71 -22.31 14.29
CA PRO A 143 -6.24 -20.93 14.37
C PRO A 143 -5.61 -20.55 15.72
N ALA A 144 -6.25 -20.92 16.83
CA ALA A 144 -5.76 -20.61 18.18
C ALA A 144 -4.45 -21.35 18.52
N LEU A 145 -4.33 -22.61 18.09
CA LEU A 145 -3.12 -23.41 18.26
C LEU A 145 -1.99 -22.89 17.37
N ALA A 146 -2.30 -22.55 16.12
CA ALA A 146 -1.38 -21.94 15.18
C ALA A 146 -0.80 -20.64 15.75
N LEU A 147 -1.64 -19.75 16.26
CA LEU A 147 -1.21 -18.50 16.87
C LEU A 147 -0.21 -18.72 18.00
N ALA A 148 -0.54 -19.61 18.95
CA ALA A 148 0.34 -19.90 20.09
C ALA A 148 1.70 -20.44 19.62
N VAL A 149 1.68 -21.42 18.72
CA VAL A 149 2.90 -22.09 18.23
C VAL A 149 3.76 -21.15 17.39
N LEU A 150 3.14 -20.37 16.50
CA LEU A 150 3.86 -19.43 15.65
C LEU A 150 4.54 -18.34 16.46
N LEU A 151 3.88 -17.75 17.46
CA LEU A 151 4.51 -16.76 18.34
C LEU A 151 5.71 -17.36 19.10
N ASP A 152 5.59 -18.62 19.55
CA ASP A 152 6.65 -19.31 20.26
C ASP A 152 7.85 -19.65 19.35
N SER A 153 7.59 -20.13 18.14
CA SER A 153 8.61 -20.62 17.20
C SER A 153 9.21 -19.52 16.32
N TYR A 154 8.54 -18.38 16.19
CA TYR A 154 8.95 -17.27 15.33
C TYR A 154 10.44 -16.89 15.41
N PRO A 155 11.07 -16.80 16.60
CA PRO A 155 12.46 -16.37 16.72
C PRO A 155 13.48 -17.24 15.97
N GLU A 156 13.14 -18.51 15.74
CA GLU A 156 13.99 -19.55 15.15
C GLU A 156 13.59 -19.91 13.71
N LEU A 157 12.55 -19.28 13.15
CA LEU A 157 12.14 -19.52 11.77
C LEU A 157 13.19 -18.98 10.78
N GLU A 158 13.38 -19.71 9.68
CA GLU A 158 14.29 -19.30 8.62
C GLU A 158 13.77 -18.04 7.89
N GLU A 159 14.71 -17.15 7.54
CA GLU A 159 14.43 -15.93 6.78
C GLU A 159 13.83 -16.23 5.40
N GLY A 160 13.17 -15.22 4.81
CA GLY A 160 12.54 -15.34 3.50
C GLY A 160 11.11 -15.89 3.60
N MET A 161 10.76 -16.85 2.72
CA MET A 161 9.37 -17.26 2.50
C MET A 161 8.70 -17.89 3.74
N VAL A 162 9.47 -18.58 4.60
CA VAL A 162 8.93 -19.18 5.84
C VAL A 162 8.50 -18.09 6.81
N LEU A 163 9.38 -17.13 7.11
CA LEU A 163 9.08 -16.02 8.00
C LEU A 163 7.94 -15.13 7.44
N GLU A 164 7.94 -14.84 6.14
CA GLU A 164 6.84 -14.08 5.49
C GLU A 164 5.49 -14.81 5.61
N THR A 165 5.48 -16.14 5.44
CA THR A 165 4.27 -16.95 5.62
C THR A 165 3.80 -16.91 7.07
N ALA A 166 4.73 -17.00 8.04
CA ALA A 166 4.42 -16.88 9.46
C ALA A 166 3.87 -15.48 9.81
N ARG A 167 4.49 -14.39 9.31
CA ARG A 167 3.99 -13.02 9.47
C ARG A 167 2.58 -12.86 8.91
N SER A 168 2.34 -13.37 7.70
CA SER A 168 1.03 -13.33 7.05
C SER A 168 -0.03 -14.16 7.78
N ALA A 169 0.35 -15.30 8.37
CA ALA A 169 -0.55 -16.06 9.23
C ALA A 169 -0.84 -15.29 10.53
N LEU A 170 0.19 -14.81 11.24
CA LEU A 170 0.06 -14.06 12.48
C LEU A 170 -0.77 -12.78 12.30
N SER A 171 -0.60 -12.03 11.21
CA SER A 171 -1.37 -10.80 10.99
C SER A 171 -2.87 -11.05 10.87
N ARG A 172 -3.27 -12.24 10.40
CA ARG A 172 -4.67 -12.69 10.35
C ARG A 172 -5.17 -13.28 11.67
N LEU A 173 -4.30 -14.01 12.38
CA LEU A 173 -4.68 -14.77 13.59
C LEU A 173 -4.68 -13.92 14.87
N CYS A 174 -3.85 -12.88 14.93
CA CYS A 174 -3.60 -12.09 16.14
C CYS A 174 -4.77 -11.18 16.54
N TRP A 175 -5.76 -11.01 15.67
CA TRP A 175 -6.81 -10.01 15.84
C TRP A 175 -8.12 -10.48 15.20
N LYS A 176 -9.24 -10.36 15.92
CA LYS A 176 -10.56 -10.77 15.45
C LYS A 176 -11.65 -9.86 16.03
N GLU A 177 -12.54 -9.38 15.16
CA GLU A 177 -13.70 -8.53 15.46
C GLU A 177 -13.34 -7.32 16.33
N GLY A 178 -12.29 -6.58 15.99
CA GLY A 178 -11.92 -5.43 16.81
C GLY A 178 -10.96 -5.72 17.96
N VAL A 179 -10.77 -6.99 18.37
CA VAL A 179 -10.05 -7.34 19.61
C VAL A 179 -8.79 -8.15 19.37
N PHE A 180 -7.67 -7.73 19.99
CA PHE A 180 -6.41 -8.47 19.91
C PHE A 180 -6.47 -9.73 20.76
N HIS A 181 -5.93 -10.81 20.21
CA HIS A 181 -5.89 -12.07 20.93
C HIS A 181 -5.04 -11.92 22.22
N PRO A 182 -5.51 -12.42 23.38
CA PRO A 182 -4.77 -12.26 24.64
C PRO A 182 -3.34 -12.78 24.62
N LEU A 183 -3.07 -13.83 23.84
CA LEU A 183 -1.71 -14.36 23.65
C LEU A 183 -0.76 -13.34 23.02
N LEU A 184 -1.21 -12.56 22.02
CA LEU A 184 -0.40 -11.51 21.43
C LEU A 184 -0.03 -10.46 22.49
N LEU A 185 -1.02 -10.01 23.26
CA LEU A 185 -0.83 -9.01 24.31
C LEU A 185 0.14 -9.51 25.39
N LYS A 186 0.06 -10.80 25.74
CA LYS A 186 1.02 -11.45 26.65
C LYS A 186 2.43 -11.49 26.06
N SER A 187 2.57 -11.77 24.77
CA SER A 187 3.88 -11.83 24.09
C SER A 187 4.62 -10.49 24.07
N LEU A 188 3.94 -9.37 24.29
CA LEU A 188 4.58 -8.05 24.45
C LEU A 188 5.45 -7.95 25.70
N GLU A 189 5.21 -8.83 26.70
CA GLU A 189 5.95 -8.89 27.96
C GLU A 189 6.83 -10.16 28.03
N ASP A 190 7.02 -10.88 26.92
CA ASP A 190 7.83 -12.11 26.87
C ASP A 190 9.31 -11.79 27.14
N PRO A 191 10.06 -12.63 27.90
CA PRO A 191 11.49 -12.41 28.14
C PRO A 191 12.33 -12.40 26.84
N VAL A 192 11.91 -13.12 25.80
CA VAL A 192 12.60 -13.20 24.51
C VAL A 192 12.31 -11.96 23.66
N LYS A 193 13.35 -11.16 23.37
CA LYS A 193 13.22 -9.90 22.62
C LYS A 193 12.52 -10.06 21.27
N LYS A 194 12.84 -11.12 20.51
CA LYS A 194 12.27 -11.38 19.17
C LYS A 194 10.76 -11.63 19.24
N ARG A 195 10.25 -12.24 20.33
CA ARG A 195 8.82 -12.46 20.55
C ARG A 195 8.09 -11.15 20.85
N ARG A 196 8.70 -10.27 21.65
CA ARG A 196 8.18 -8.91 21.87
C ARG A 196 8.13 -8.12 20.56
N GLN A 197 9.18 -8.22 19.75
CA GLN A 197 9.28 -7.53 18.47
C GLN A 197 8.20 -7.98 17.48
N VAL A 198 8.00 -9.28 17.26
CA VAL A 198 6.93 -9.76 16.37
C VAL A 198 5.54 -9.39 16.90
N ALA A 199 5.33 -9.42 18.22
CA ALA A 199 4.06 -9.01 18.80
C ALA A 199 3.78 -7.51 18.54
N LEU A 200 4.79 -6.66 18.69
CA LEU A 200 4.69 -5.23 18.33
C LEU A 200 4.50 -5.00 16.84
N GLU A 201 5.13 -5.80 15.99
CA GLU A 201 4.93 -5.74 14.55
C GLU A 201 3.46 -6.02 14.18
N MET A 202 2.84 -7.04 14.78
CA MET A 202 1.43 -7.34 14.55
C MET A 202 0.52 -6.21 15.04
N LEU A 203 0.86 -5.56 16.15
CA LEU A 203 0.17 -4.33 16.57
C LEU A 203 0.38 -3.19 15.56
N ALA A 204 1.60 -2.99 15.07
CA ALA A 204 1.92 -1.94 14.10
C ALA A 204 1.12 -2.10 12.80
N LEU A 205 0.95 -3.33 12.31
CA LEU A 205 0.15 -3.66 11.12
C LEU A 205 -1.34 -3.37 11.30
N ALA A 206 -1.84 -3.33 12.54
CA ALA A 206 -3.23 -3.02 12.84
C ALA A 206 -3.54 -1.51 12.80
N GLY A 207 -2.53 -0.66 12.61
CA GLY A 207 -2.69 0.79 12.46
C GLY A 207 -3.38 1.45 13.66
N ARG A 208 -4.41 2.29 13.43
CA ARG A 208 -5.17 2.99 14.51
C ARG A 208 -5.98 2.06 15.41
N ARG A 209 -6.07 0.78 15.07
CA ARG A 209 -6.76 -0.20 15.90
C ARG A 209 -5.85 -0.70 17.04
N ALA A 210 -4.53 -0.54 16.88
CA ALA A 210 -3.57 -0.85 17.94
C ALA A 210 -3.85 -0.02 19.20
N PRO A 211 -3.79 -0.62 20.41
CA PRO A 211 -4.06 0.12 21.63
C PRO A 211 -2.93 1.12 21.87
N ARG A 212 -3.25 2.41 21.74
CA ARG A 212 -2.29 3.51 21.86
C ARG A 212 -1.45 3.42 23.13
N GLU A 213 -2.10 3.20 24.27
CA GLU A 213 -1.44 3.15 25.58
C GLU A 213 -0.42 2.01 25.69
N ILE A 214 -0.66 0.89 25.02
CA ILE A 214 0.29 -0.22 24.95
C ILE A 214 1.54 0.20 24.17
N LEU A 215 1.36 0.83 23.01
CA LEU A 215 2.50 1.32 22.21
C LEU A 215 3.31 2.37 22.97
N LEU A 216 2.65 3.27 23.70
CA LEU A 216 3.32 4.29 24.52
C LEU A 216 4.14 3.68 25.65
N LYS A 217 3.60 2.70 26.37
CA LYS A 217 4.35 1.98 27.41
C LYS A 217 5.63 1.37 26.85
N LYS A 218 5.59 0.89 25.58
CA LYS A 218 6.73 0.24 24.92
C LYS A 218 7.79 1.21 24.39
N LEU A 219 7.55 2.53 24.43
CA LEU A 219 8.61 3.53 24.21
C LEU A 219 9.64 3.58 25.36
N SER A 220 9.25 3.17 26.57
CA SER A 220 10.12 3.20 27.75
C SER A 220 10.85 1.88 28.03
N GLU A 221 10.78 0.92 27.10
CA GLU A 221 11.49 -0.37 27.18
C GLU A 221 13.00 -0.20 27.09
N THR A 222 13.80 -1.18 27.50
CA THR A 222 15.27 -1.06 27.42
C THR A 222 15.84 -1.39 26.04
N ASP A 223 15.13 -2.17 25.22
CA ASP A 223 15.61 -2.64 23.90
C ASP A 223 15.31 -1.60 22.80
N PRO A 224 16.33 -1.05 22.09
CA PRO A 224 16.10 -0.05 21.04
C PRO A 224 15.26 -0.55 19.87
N GLY A 225 15.28 -1.85 19.56
CA GLY A 225 14.46 -2.42 18.49
C GLY A 225 12.97 -2.46 18.85
N VAL A 226 12.66 -2.81 20.11
CA VAL A 226 11.30 -2.72 20.67
C VAL A 226 10.82 -1.26 20.69
N GLN A 227 11.65 -0.32 21.16
CA GLN A 227 11.30 1.10 21.13
C GLN A 227 11.07 1.58 19.69
N PHE A 228 11.92 1.19 18.74
CA PHE A 228 11.79 1.55 17.32
C PHE A 228 10.47 1.08 16.71
N LEU A 229 10.06 -0.17 16.96
CA LEU A 229 8.79 -0.70 16.43
C LEU A 229 7.59 0.05 17.01
N ALA A 230 7.59 0.31 18.32
CA ALA A 230 6.55 1.10 18.99
C ALA A 230 6.52 2.54 18.46
N ALA A 231 7.69 3.20 18.38
CA ALA A 231 7.84 4.56 17.87
C ALA A 231 7.42 4.68 16.40
N SER A 232 7.75 3.69 15.57
CA SER A 232 7.34 3.61 14.17
C SER A 232 5.83 3.44 14.01
N ALA A 233 5.21 2.56 14.81
CA ALA A 233 3.76 2.38 14.81
C ALA A 233 3.05 3.69 15.20
N LEU A 234 3.48 4.31 16.29
CA LEU A 234 2.97 5.60 16.77
C LEU A 234 3.16 6.73 15.74
N THR A 235 4.33 6.80 15.10
CA THR A 235 4.64 7.80 14.07
C THR A 235 3.72 7.68 12.85
N ARG A 236 3.45 6.45 12.39
CA ARG A 236 2.49 6.21 11.28
C ARG A 236 1.06 6.61 11.63
N GLN A 237 0.71 6.63 12.92
CA GLN A 237 -0.56 7.16 13.43
C GLN A 237 -0.50 8.64 13.80
N LEU A 238 0.58 9.33 13.41
CA LEU A 238 0.83 10.75 13.67
C LEU A 238 0.86 11.09 15.16
N ASP A 239 1.24 10.15 16.03
CA ASP A 239 1.44 10.45 17.45
C ASP A 239 2.79 11.18 17.66
N PRO A 240 2.78 12.36 18.29
CA PRO A 240 4.00 13.14 18.47
C PRO A 240 5.07 12.43 19.28
N ARG A 241 4.69 11.56 20.22
CA ARG A 241 5.66 10.86 21.08
C ARG A 241 6.43 9.80 20.31
N GLY A 242 5.78 9.13 19.35
CA GLY A 242 6.46 8.22 18.44
C GLY A 242 7.46 8.97 17.56
N PHE A 243 7.03 10.10 16.98
CA PHE A 243 7.87 10.90 16.09
C PHE A 243 9.11 11.45 16.80
N LEU A 244 8.93 11.96 18.03
CA LEU A 244 10.03 12.40 18.90
C LEU A 244 10.94 11.23 19.29
N ALA A 245 10.38 10.08 19.68
CA ALA A 245 11.16 8.90 20.05
C ALA A 245 12.03 8.39 18.90
N LEU A 246 11.54 8.42 17.65
CA LEU A 246 12.37 8.06 16.50
C LEU A 246 13.58 8.99 16.34
N MET A 247 13.42 10.30 16.54
CA MET A 247 14.55 11.25 16.50
C MET A 247 15.59 10.94 17.58
N GLU A 248 15.14 10.58 18.79
CA GLU A 248 16.00 10.21 19.91
C GLU A 248 16.72 8.87 19.69
N LEU A 249 16.07 7.95 18.98
CA LEU A 249 16.58 6.60 18.72
C LEU A 249 17.66 6.54 17.64
N LEU A 250 17.66 7.46 16.67
CA LEU A 250 18.64 7.48 15.56
C LEU A 250 20.09 7.13 15.98
N PRO A 251 20.70 7.74 17.02
CA PRO A 251 22.09 7.47 17.38
C PRO A 251 22.35 6.11 18.03
N VAL A 252 21.32 5.41 18.54
CA VAL A 252 21.47 4.13 19.27
C VAL A 252 20.99 2.92 18.47
N LEU A 253 20.30 3.16 17.35
CA LEU A 253 19.92 2.11 16.41
C LEU A 253 21.11 1.67 15.57
N ASP A 254 21.09 0.41 15.12
CA ASP A 254 22.01 -0.03 14.06
C ASP A 254 21.73 0.75 12.76
N GLU A 255 22.72 0.81 11.87
CA GLU A 255 22.66 1.65 10.67
C GLU A 255 21.43 1.38 9.78
N LYS A 256 21.04 0.11 9.63
CA LYS A 256 19.87 -0.26 8.82
C LYS A 256 18.60 0.24 9.48
N THR A 257 18.44 0.01 10.78
CA THR A 257 17.24 0.45 11.51
C THR A 257 17.18 1.98 11.66
N ALA A 258 18.32 2.65 11.82
CA ALA A 258 18.42 4.11 11.84
C ALA A 258 17.99 4.73 10.50
N LEU A 259 18.38 4.11 9.38
CA LEU A 259 17.93 4.50 8.05
C LEU A 259 16.40 4.36 7.91
N GLU A 260 15.83 3.24 8.38
CA GLU A 260 14.38 3.03 8.36
C GLU A 260 13.62 4.06 9.23
N ALA A 261 14.16 4.39 10.39
CA ALA A 261 13.62 5.43 11.26
C ALA A 261 13.64 6.80 10.59
N GLU A 262 14.77 7.19 10.00
CA GLU A 262 14.89 8.48 9.31
C GLU A 262 14.03 8.56 8.05
N ASP A 263 13.93 7.48 7.27
CA ASP A 263 13.07 7.43 6.10
C ASP A 263 11.59 7.65 6.47
N LEU A 264 11.15 7.12 7.61
CA LEU A 264 9.81 7.37 8.15
C LEU A 264 9.66 8.83 8.62
N LEU A 265 10.67 9.42 9.27
CA LEU A 265 10.66 10.84 9.64
C LEU A 265 10.53 11.72 8.38
N LEU A 266 11.28 11.41 7.33
CA LEU A 266 11.25 12.10 6.03
C LEU A 266 9.91 11.94 5.31
N GLU A 267 9.29 10.76 5.38
CA GLU A 267 7.97 10.51 4.80
C GLU A 267 6.89 11.40 5.46
N ILE A 268 6.93 11.51 6.79
CA ILE A 268 5.94 12.29 7.54
C ILE A 268 6.18 13.80 7.39
N ALA A 269 7.42 14.26 7.49
CA ALA A 269 7.77 15.67 7.34
C ALA A 269 7.68 16.15 5.87
N GLY A 270 7.89 15.25 4.91
CA GLY A 270 7.68 15.47 3.49
C GLY A 270 8.54 16.60 2.92
N ASP A 271 7.86 17.59 2.35
CA ASP A 271 8.44 18.79 1.73
C ASP A 271 8.80 19.88 2.73
N LEU A 272 8.44 19.70 4.00
CA LEU A 272 8.79 20.59 5.11
C LEU A 272 9.98 20.07 5.93
N ALA A 273 10.55 18.91 5.60
CA ALA A 273 11.69 18.31 6.31
C ALA A 273 12.98 19.16 6.23
N PRO A 274 13.98 18.93 7.12
CA PRO A 274 15.22 19.72 7.14
C PRO A 274 16.01 19.59 5.83
N ALA A 275 16.27 20.72 5.17
CA ALA A 275 16.84 20.73 3.82
C ALA A 275 18.21 20.04 3.71
N ASN A 276 19.04 20.06 4.75
CA ASN A 276 20.35 19.39 4.79
C ASN A 276 20.21 17.85 4.87
N LEU A 277 19.19 17.35 5.57
CA LEU A 277 18.93 15.91 5.67
C LEU A 277 18.37 15.34 4.38
N LEU A 278 17.66 16.17 3.61
CA LEU A 278 17.23 15.81 2.25
C LEU A 278 18.40 15.50 1.31
N LYS A 279 19.62 15.94 1.65
CA LYS A 279 20.84 15.72 0.87
C LYS A 279 21.70 14.57 1.39
N ARG A 280 21.26 13.87 2.45
CA ARG A 280 21.99 12.78 3.12
C ARG A 280 23.50 13.05 3.29
N GLU A 281 23.85 14.27 3.68
CA GLU A 281 25.24 14.68 3.90
C GLU A 281 25.89 13.92 5.07
N THR A 282 25.06 13.31 5.93
CA THR A 282 25.44 12.64 7.17
C THR A 282 24.65 11.33 7.34
N LEU A 283 25.29 10.32 7.93
CA LEU A 283 24.65 9.02 8.22
C LEU A 283 23.41 9.21 9.11
N PRO A 284 22.31 8.46 8.89
CA PRO A 284 21.06 8.63 9.63
C PRO A 284 21.22 8.68 11.15
N GLY A 285 22.08 7.83 11.72
CA GLY A 285 22.34 7.84 13.17
C GLY A 285 22.96 9.13 13.72
N LYS A 286 23.54 9.98 12.86
CA LYS A 286 24.13 11.28 13.23
C LYS A 286 23.15 12.46 13.05
N ASN A 287 21.96 12.22 12.51
CA ASN A 287 21.04 13.28 12.09
C ASN A 287 20.08 13.74 13.20
N SER A 288 20.12 13.08 14.36
CA SER A 288 19.25 13.39 15.51
C SER A 288 19.25 14.87 15.89
N SER A 289 20.41 15.52 15.96
CA SER A 289 20.50 16.95 16.31
C SER A 289 19.86 17.87 15.27
N ALA A 290 20.00 17.56 13.98
CA ALA A 290 19.38 18.31 12.90
C ALA A 290 17.85 18.17 12.94
N TRP A 291 17.35 16.96 13.18
CA TRP A 291 15.92 16.71 13.37
C TRP A 291 15.35 17.48 14.57
N LYS A 292 16.03 17.44 15.73
CA LYS A 292 15.61 18.19 16.92
C LYS A 292 15.58 19.70 16.68
N SER A 293 16.65 20.26 16.11
CA SER A 293 16.71 21.70 15.82
C SER A 293 15.64 22.15 14.85
N TRP A 294 15.36 21.36 13.81
CA TRP A 294 14.25 21.64 12.89
C TRP A 294 12.90 21.55 13.61
N TRP A 295 12.70 20.53 14.43
CA TRP A 295 11.47 20.37 15.19
C TRP A 295 11.24 21.56 16.11
N GLU A 296 12.24 22.04 16.84
CA GLU A 296 12.14 23.22 17.72
C GLU A 296 11.75 24.49 16.95
N LYS A 297 12.31 24.70 15.75
CA LYS A 297 12.03 25.87 14.91
C LYS A 297 10.64 25.82 14.27
N LEU A 298 10.11 24.62 14.04
CA LEU A 298 8.78 24.45 13.46
C LEU A 298 7.70 24.84 14.49
N SER A 299 7.19 26.06 14.38
CA SER A 299 6.19 26.59 15.31
C SER A 299 4.76 26.36 14.81
N GLY A 300 3.87 26.00 15.74
CA GLY A 300 2.45 25.82 15.45
C GLY A 300 1.75 27.04 14.82
N PRO A 301 2.02 28.28 15.26
CA PRO A 301 1.45 29.48 14.64
C PRO A 301 1.80 29.63 13.16
N VAL A 302 3.03 29.26 12.75
CA VAL A 302 3.43 29.30 11.34
C VAL A 302 2.63 28.31 10.51
N LEU A 303 2.45 27.08 11.01
CA LEU A 303 1.65 26.06 10.33
C LEU A 303 0.17 26.48 10.20
N LEU A 304 -0.40 27.09 11.24
CA LEU A 304 -1.78 27.58 11.22
C LEU A 304 -1.96 28.77 10.28
N LYS A 305 -0.97 29.66 10.20
CA LYS A 305 -1.00 30.80 9.30
C LYS A 305 -1.11 30.35 7.84
N GLU A 306 -0.35 29.34 7.44
CA GLU A 306 -0.39 28.78 6.08
C GLU A 306 -1.80 28.29 5.68
N LEU A 307 -2.58 27.75 6.63
CA LEU A 307 -4.00 27.43 6.40
C LEU A 307 -4.87 28.69 6.29
N LYS A 308 -4.74 29.60 7.26
CA LYS A 308 -5.56 30.82 7.33
C LYS A 308 -5.41 31.69 6.10
N ASP A 309 -4.20 31.81 5.55
CA ASP A 309 -3.92 32.60 4.35
C ASP A 309 -4.66 32.06 3.11
N ARG A 310 -5.12 30.80 3.13
CA ARG A 310 -5.85 30.12 2.04
C ARG A 310 -7.37 30.05 2.28
N ILE A 311 -7.85 30.40 3.47
CA ILE A 311 -9.28 30.33 3.83
C ILE A 311 -9.89 31.73 3.68
N PRO A 312 -10.84 31.93 2.75
CA PRO A 312 -11.59 33.18 2.71
C PRO A 312 -12.41 33.34 3.98
N ASN A 313 -12.35 34.53 4.60
CA ASN A 313 -13.27 34.88 5.69
C ASN A 313 -14.72 34.91 5.17
N ALA A 314 -15.72 34.95 6.06
CA ALA A 314 -17.13 34.89 5.64
C ALA A 314 -17.55 35.99 4.65
N ALA A 315 -17.05 37.23 4.84
CA ALA A 315 -17.33 38.34 3.94
C ALA A 315 -16.69 38.12 2.56
N ASN A 316 -15.42 37.72 2.53
CA ASN A 316 -14.69 37.37 1.32
C ASN A 316 -15.32 36.16 0.63
N HIS A 317 -15.85 35.17 1.37
CA HIS A 317 -16.45 33.98 0.79
C HIS A 317 -17.71 34.31 -0.01
N GLU A 318 -18.62 35.11 0.55
CA GLU A 318 -19.81 35.57 -0.17
C GLU A 318 -19.46 36.53 -1.29
N GLN A 319 -18.46 37.39 -1.09
CA GLN A 319 -17.94 38.24 -2.14
C GLN A 319 -17.36 37.42 -3.31
N ILE A 320 -16.56 36.38 -3.04
CA ILE A 320 -15.98 35.50 -4.05
C ILE A 320 -17.07 34.78 -4.84
N LYS A 321 -18.09 34.22 -4.17
CA LYS A 321 -19.23 33.59 -4.85
C LYS A 321 -19.95 34.57 -5.79
N LYS A 322 -20.18 35.80 -5.32
CA LYS A 322 -20.81 36.84 -6.11
C LYS A 322 -19.96 37.20 -7.33
N LEU A 323 -18.67 37.47 -7.12
CA LEU A 323 -17.73 37.82 -8.19
C LEU A 323 -17.57 36.68 -9.21
N ILE A 324 -17.57 35.43 -8.77
CA ILE A 324 -17.55 34.26 -9.65
C ILE A 324 -18.78 34.22 -10.55
N LYS A 325 -19.96 34.56 -10.04
CA LYS A 325 -21.17 34.67 -10.85
C LYS A 325 -21.04 35.81 -11.86
N GLU A 326 -20.48 36.95 -11.42
CA GLU A 326 -20.24 38.13 -12.25
C GLU A 326 -19.17 37.91 -13.33
N LEU A 327 -18.28 36.91 -13.20
CA LEU A 327 -17.35 36.52 -14.27
C LEU A 327 -18.06 35.99 -15.53
N GLY A 328 -19.32 35.58 -15.41
CA GLY A 328 -20.15 35.14 -16.55
C GLY A 328 -21.27 36.13 -16.90
N ASP A 329 -21.22 37.36 -16.39
CA ASP A 329 -22.24 38.37 -16.70
C ASP A 329 -22.18 38.78 -18.18
N ASP A 330 -23.30 39.17 -18.80
CA ASP A 330 -23.33 39.58 -20.21
C ASP A 330 -22.56 40.90 -20.44
N GLN A 331 -22.49 41.79 -19.44
CA GLN A 331 -21.80 43.07 -19.55
C GLN A 331 -20.29 42.94 -19.30
N PHE A 332 -19.50 43.38 -20.27
CA PHE A 332 -18.03 43.30 -20.22
C PHE A 332 -17.45 44.03 -19.00
N GLU A 333 -18.00 45.21 -18.68
CA GLU A 333 -17.54 46.04 -17.56
C GLU A 333 -17.76 45.36 -16.20
N ILE A 334 -18.82 44.55 -16.06
CA ILE A 334 -19.10 43.79 -14.84
C ILE A 334 -18.08 42.65 -14.71
N ARG A 335 -17.82 41.92 -15.80
CA ARG A 335 -16.82 40.84 -15.82
C ARG A 335 -15.40 41.32 -15.52
N GLU A 336 -14.99 42.46 -16.10
CA GLU A 336 -13.66 43.05 -15.87
C GLU A 336 -13.50 43.50 -14.41
N LYS A 337 -14.50 44.20 -13.85
CA LYS A 337 -14.47 44.58 -12.44
C LYS A 337 -14.41 43.36 -11.53
N ALA A 338 -15.18 42.32 -11.84
CA ALA A 338 -15.16 41.08 -11.06
C ALA A 338 -13.78 40.42 -11.08
N ALA A 339 -13.15 40.35 -12.25
CA ALA A 339 -11.80 39.81 -12.42
C ALA A 339 -10.75 40.60 -11.61
N GLU A 340 -10.76 41.92 -11.68
CA GLU A 340 -9.81 42.76 -10.92
C GLU A 340 -9.98 42.61 -9.40
N VAL A 341 -11.22 42.58 -8.91
CA VAL A 341 -11.47 42.36 -7.48
C VAL A 341 -11.00 40.96 -7.06
N LEU A 342 -11.25 39.93 -7.85
CA LEU A 342 -10.76 38.57 -7.57
C LEU A 342 -9.22 38.52 -7.49
N LYS A 343 -8.50 39.26 -8.35
CA LYS A 343 -7.03 39.37 -8.25
C LYS A 343 -6.58 39.96 -6.92
N THR A 344 -7.25 41.02 -6.45
CA THR A 344 -6.89 41.69 -5.19
C THR A 344 -7.11 40.83 -3.95
N LEU A 345 -8.06 39.89 -4.01
CA LEU A 345 -8.31 38.91 -2.94
C LEU A 345 -7.22 37.82 -2.86
N GLY A 346 -6.38 37.68 -3.88
CA GLY A 346 -5.13 36.92 -3.84
C GLY A 346 -5.30 35.41 -3.62
N PRO A 347 -4.50 34.77 -2.76
CA PRO A 347 -4.48 33.30 -2.61
C PRO A 347 -5.83 32.67 -2.24
N GLN A 348 -6.72 33.40 -1.58
CA GLN A 348 -8.02 32.90 -1.12
C GLN A 348 -8.99 32.58 -2.26
N VAL A 349 -8.80 33.19 -3.44
CA VAL A 349 -9.67 32.92 -4.61
C VAL A 349 -9.19 31.73 -5.44
N VAL A 350 -7.91 31.34 -5.30
CA VAL A 350 -7.27 30.33 -6.14
C VAL A 350 -8.03 29.00 -6.13
N PRO A 351 -8.48 28.44 -4.99
CA PRO A 351 -9.22 27.18 -5.01
C PRO A 351 -10.53 27.29 -5.79
N ALA A 352 -11.26 28.39 -5.61
CA ALA A 352 -12.53 28.61 -6.28
C ALA A 352 -12.33 28.79 -7.80
N LEU A 353 -11.31 29.55 -8.22
CA LEU A 353 -10.96 29.70 -9.63
C LEU A 353 -10.50 28.38 -10.26
N ARG A 354 -9.71 27.55 -9.56
CA ARG A 354 -9.29 26.22 -10.05
C ARG A 354 -10.50 25.31 -10.28
N SER A 355 -11.51 25.36 -9.43
CA SER A 355 -12.75 24.59 -9.62
C SER A 355 -13.55 25.02 -10.87
N LEU A 356 -13.34 26.24 -11.35
CA LEU A 356 -13.99 26.79 -12.55
C LEU A 356 -13.16 26.60 -13.82
N ALA A 357 -11.93 26.10 -13.72
CA ALA A 357 -11.05 25.89 -14.87
C ALA A 357 -11.62 24.88 -15.89
N ASP A 358 -12.63 24.11 -15.50
CA ASP A 358 -13.38 23.18 -16.34
C ASP A 358 -14.89 23.48 -16.38
N ALA A 359 -15.29 24.72 -16.06
CA ALA A 359 -16.68 25.14 -16.14
C ALA A 359 -17.26 24.94 -17.56
N LYS A 360 -18.57 24.64 -17.61
CA LYS A 360 -19.31 24.48 -18.87
C LYS A 360 -19.35 25.80 -19.65
N ASP A 361 -19.54 26.90 -18.94
CA ASP A 361 -19.49 28.25 -19.49
C ASP A 361 -18.07 28.57 -19.98
N VAL A 362 -17.97 28.93 -21.27
CA VAL A 362 -16.69 29.16 -21.94
C VAL A 362 -16.01 30.43 -21.43
N GLU A 363 -16.77 31.49 -21.16
CA GLU A 363 -16.26 32.79 -20.69
C GLU A 363 -15.76 32.66 -19.26
N VAL A 364 -16.58 32.07 -18.37
CA VAL A 364 -16.19 31.82 -16.98
C VAL A 364 -14.93 30.96 -16.92
N ARG A 365 -14.89 29.88 -17.72
CA ARG A 365 -13.72 29.00 -17.81
C ARG A 365 -12.48 29.74 -18.33
N GLY A 366 -12.64 30.54 -19.38
CA GLY A 366 -11.54 31.32 -19.97
C GLY A 366 -10.96 32.30 -18.95
N ARG A 367 -11.81 33.10 -18.32
CA ARG A 367 -11.42 34.07 -17.30
C ARG A 367 -10.83 33.43 -16.06
N ALA A 368 -11.39 32.32 -15.59
CA ALA A 368 -10.81 31.59 -14.47
C ALA A 368 -9.38 31.12 -14.78
N LYS A 369 -9.12 30.60 -15.99
CA LYS A 369 -7.76 30.22 -16.41
C LYS A 369 -6.82 31.42 -16.52
N THR A 370 -7.29 32.54 -17.08
CA THR A 370 -6.50 33.79 -17.15
C THR A 370 -6.15 34.30 -15.76
N LEU A 371 -7.14 34.41 -14.87
CA LEU A 371 -6.94 34.84 -13.49
C LEU A 371 -5.98 33.90 -12.74
N LEU A 372 -6.08 32.59 -12.96
CA LEU A 372 -5.13 31.63 -12.40
C LEU A 372 -3.72 31.78 -12.94
N ALA A 373 -3.55 32.15 -14.22
CA ALA A 373 -2.25 32.41 -14.81
C ALA A 373 -1.64 33.71 -14.23
N GLU A 374 -2.44 34.78 -14.14
CA GLU A 374 -2.04 36.07 -13.56
C GLU A 374 -1.72 35.95 -12.07
N LEU A 375 -2.54 35.19 -11.31
CA LEU A 375 -2.23 34.83 -9.92
C LEU A 375 -1.07 33.82 -9.85
N GLY A 376 -0.81 33.04 -10.90
CA GLY A 376 0.28 32.09 -11.01
C GLY A 376 1.64 32.75 -11.19
N GLU A 377 1.69 33.90 -11.88
CA GLU A 377 2.89 34.77 -11.93
C GLU A 377 3.29 35.29 -10.53
N THR A 378 2.40 35.18 -9.52
CA THR A 378 2.69 35.54 -8.12
C THR A 378 3.30 34.41 -7.27
N GLY A 379 3.50 33.21 -7.81
CA GLY A 379 4.24 32.12 -7.13
C GLY A 379 3.48 31.36 -6.02
N ILE A 380 2.15 31.42 -6.00
CA ILE A 380 1.32 30.76 -4.98
C ILE A 380 1.34 29.22 -5.17
N LYS A 381 2.11 28.53 -4.33
CA LYS A 381 2.24 27.06 -4.35
C LYS A 381 0.97 26.38 -3.81
N PRO A 382 0.59 25.20 -4.34
CA PRO A 382 -0.41 24.33 -3.72
C PRO A 382 -0.09 24.07 -2.24
N ILE A 383 -1.11 23.71 -1.47
CA ILE A 383 -0.90 23.40 -0.06
C ILE A 383 0.01 22.19 0.06
N GLN A 384 0.99 22.27 0.95
CA GLN A 384 1.95 21.21 1.16
C GLN A 384 1.25 19.99 1.76
N GLN A 385 1.46 18.81 1.17
CA GLN A 385 0.76 17.60 1.58
C GLN A 385 1.14 17.13 3.01
N SER A 386 2.32 17.51 3.51
CA SER A 386 2.73 17.20 4.89
C SER A 386 2.18 18.16 5.94
N LEU A 387 1.61 19.31 5.54
CA LEU A 387 1.12 20.33 6.48
C LEU A 387 0.06 19.78 7.44
N PRO A 388 -0.99 19.05 7.01
CA PRO A 388 -1.97 18.48 7.94
C PRO A 388 -1.32 17.52 8.95
N LYS A 389 -0.35 16.70 8.52
CA LYS A 389 0.37 15.76 9.39
C LYS A 389 1.16 16.48 10.47
N LEU A 390 1.86 17.55 10.10
CA LEU A 390 2.66 18.35 11.04
C LEU A 390 1.79 19.14 12.01
N LEU A 391 0.60 19.58 11.60
CA LEU A 391 -0.38 20.19 12.52
C LEU A 391 -0.87 19.19 13.58
N VAL A 392 -1.07 17.92 13.21
CA VAL A 392 -1.40 16.86 14.18
C VAL A 392 -0.25 16.64 15.15
N LEU A 393 0.97 16.48 14.65
CA LEU A 393 2.13 16.22 15.49
C LEU A 393 2.48 17.41 16.41
N LYS A 394 2.33 18.65 15.93
CA LYS A 394 2.57 19.84 16.77
C LYS A 394 1.41 20.15 17.71
N ALA A 395 0.20 19.75 17.33
CA ALA A 395 -1.05 20.00 18.05
C ALA A 395 -1.16 21.42 18.66
N PRO A 396 -0.86 22.52 17.92
CA PRO A 396 -1.03 23.85 18.48
C PRO A 396 -2.49 24.13 18.83
N GLU A 397 -2.70 25.09 19.73
CA GLU A 397 -4.03 25.62 19.99
C GLU A 397 -4.67 26.09 18.67
N GLY A 398 -5.90 25.62 18.40
CA GLY A 398 -6.60 25.88 17.15
C GLY A 398 -6.27 24.94 15.99
N ALA A 399 -5.44 23.90 16.17
CA ALA A 399 -5.17 22.90 15.12
C ALA A 399 -6.44 22.24 14.57
N VAL A 400 -7.31 21.75 15.46
CA VAL A 400 -8.58 21.12 15.07
C VAL A 400 -9.46 22.09 14.28
N ALA A 401 -9.61 23.32 14.78
CA ALA A 401 -10.41 24.35 14.12
C ALA A 401 -9.83 24.69 12.73
N GLY A 402 -8.52 24.91 12.63
CA GLY A 402 -7.86 25.21 11.36
C GLY A 402 -8.01 24.09 10.32
N LEU A 403 -7.89 22.82 10.73
CA LEU A 403 -8.12 21.67 9.86
C LEU A 403 -9.57 21.60 9.36
N LEU A 404 -10.55 21.83 10.25
CA LEU A 404 -11.97 21.86 9.88
C LEU A 404 -12.30 23.05 8.95
N ASP A 405 -11.74 24.22 9.24
CA ASP A 405 -11.97 25.47 8.49
C ASP A 405 -11.37 25.44 7.09
N TYR A 406 -10.34 24.63 6.86
CA TYR A 406 -9.76 24.45 5.52
C TYR A 406 -10.60 23.54 4.61
N LEU A 407 -11.39 22.59 5.14
CA LEU A 407 -12.14 21.61 4.34
C LEU A 407 -13.02 22.23 3.23
N PRO A 408 -13.75 23.34 3.45
CA PRO A 408 -14.48 24.04 2.39
C PRO A 408 -13.59 24.62 1.29
N ALA A 409 -12.35 25.01 1.62
CA ALA A 409 -11.39 25.60 0.69
C ALA A 409 -10.57 24.54 -0.07
N ALA A 410 -10.75 23.25 0.23
CA ALA A 410 -10.06 22.18 -0.48
C ALA A 410 -10.51 22.11 -1.95
N GLU A 411 -9.54 22.07 -2.87
CA GLU A 411 -9.74 22.09 -4.33
C GLU A 411 -10.47 20.85 -4.84
N ASN A 412 -10.28 19.71 -4.19
CA ASN A 412 -10.91 18.44 -4.54
C ASN A 412 -10.98 17.50 -3.32
N ASP A 413 -11.69 16.39 -3.49
CA ASP A 413 -11.90 15.40 -2.43
C ASP A 413 -10.61 14.69 -2.01
N ASP A 414 -9.59 14.62 -2.88
CA ASP A 414 -8.28 14.06 -2.53
C ASP A 414 -7.51 14.93 -1.57
N GLN A 415 -7.50 16.25 -1.80
CA GLN A 415 -6.90 17.20 -0.89
C GLN A 415 -7.67 17.20 0.44
N ALA A 416 -9.01 17.18 0.41
CA ALA A 416 -9.82 17.07 1.61
C ALA A 416 -9.54 15.77 2.40
N SER A 417 -9.26 14.67 1.71
CA SER A 417 -8.94 13.37 2.32
C SER A 417 -7.70 13.44 3.21
N LEU A 418 -6.67 14.21 2.84
CA LEU A 418 -5.48 14.43 3.69
C LEU A 418 -5.85 15.07 5.03
N PHE A 419 -6.84 15.96 5.03
CA PHE A 419 -7.32 16.63 6.23
C PHE A 419 -8.21 15.71 7.06
N TYR A 420 -9.05 14.88 6.43
CA TYR A 420 -9.80 13.84 7.15
C TYR A 420 -8.88 12.81 7.80
N GLU A 421 -7.80 12.39 7.14
CA GLU A 421 -6.79 11.52 7.73
C GLU A 421 -6.15 12.15 8.97
N ALA A 422 -5.81 13.44 8.91
CA ALA A 422 -5.27 14.21 10.04
C ALA A 422 -6.28 14.33 11.20
N LEU A 423 -7.54 14.65 10.91
CA LEU A 423 -8.62 14.70 11.91
C LEU A 423 -8.84 13.34 12.58
N GLY A 424 -8.81 12.25 11.80
CA GLY A 424 -8.92 10.89 12.35
C GLY A 424 -7.73 10.48 13.22
N ALA A 425 -6.54 11.02 12.96
CA ALA A 425 -5.39 10.84 13.85
C ALA A 425 -5.57 11.59 15.17
N LEU A 426 -6.08 12.82 15.14
CA LEU A 426 -6.41 13.58 16.35
C LEU A 426 -7.49 12.87 17.18
N ALA A 427 -8.51 12.31 16.53
CA ALA A 427 -9.57 11.54 17.17
C ALA A 427 -9.04 10.33 17.96
N TRP A 428 -8.04 9.65 17.39
CA TRP A 428 -7.36 8.52 18.02
C TRP A 428 -6.48 8.92 19.22
N GLN A 429 -5.93 10.14 19.21
CA GLN A 429 -5.04 10.61 20.27
C GLN A 429 -5.77 11.11 21.51
N ASN A 430 -6.86 11.88 21.32
CA ASN A 430 -7.57 12.58 22.39
C ASN A 430 -9.06 12.68 22.09
N SER A 431 -9.88 12.88 23.13
CA SER A 431 -11.29 13.22 22.94
C SER A 431 -11.42 14.64 22.38
N ASN A 432 -11.85 14.76 21.13
CA ASN A 432 -12.09 16.04 20.45
C ASN A 432 -13.59 16.39 20.40
N LYS A 433 -14.37 15.82 21.32
CA LYS A 433 -15.83 15.93 21.33
C LYS A 433 -16.33 17.37 21.29
N LEU A 434 -15.80 18.24 22.15
CA LEU A 434 -16.19 19.65 22.21
C LEU A 434 -15.86 20.40 20.92
N ALA A 435 -14.70 20.12 20.32
CA ALA A 435 -14.28 20.74 19.07
C ALA A 435 -15.10 20.24 17.86
N ALA A 436 -15.61 19.01 17.91
CA ALA A 436 -16.43 18.44 16.84
C ALA A 436 -17.86 19.01 16.82
N GLN A 437 -18.43 19.33 17.98
CA GLN A 437 -19.84 19.71 18.14
C GLN A 437 -20.34 20.80 17.16
N PRO A 438 -19.65 21.96 17.02
CA PRO A 438 -20.14 23.01 16.13
C PRO A 438 -20.24 22.55 14.67
N GLY A 439 -19.29 21.74 14.22
CA GLY A 439 -19.21 21.31 12.82
C GLY A 439 -20.22 20.23 12.44
N LEU A 440 -20.84 19.51 13.40
CA LEU A 440 -21.82 18.45 13.10
C LEU A 440 -23.10 18.98 12.42
N GLN A 441 -23.43 20.25 12.62
CA GLN A 441 -24.59 20.93 12.02
C GLN A 441 -24.16 22.06 11.07
N ASP A 442 -22.89 22.10 10.69
CA ASP A 442 -22.38 23.14 9.78
C ASP A 442 -23.09 23.07 8.43
N PRO A 443 -23.43 24.21 7.80
CA PRO A 443 -24.05 24.21 6.48
C PRO A 443 -23.16 23.52 5.42
N ASN A 444 -21.84 23.53 5.59
CA ASN A 444 -20.92 22.87 4.68
C ASN A 444 -20.81 21.35 4.96
N PRO A 445 -21.14 20.48 3.97
CA PRO A 445 -21.13 19.03 4.16
C PRO A 445 -19.74 18.49 4.51
N ARG A 446 -18.66 19.10 4.00
CA ARG A 446 -17.29 18.64 4.30
C ARG A 446 -16.93 18.86 5.76
N LYS A 447 -17.38 19.96 6.37
CA LYS A 447 -17.20 20.23 7.81
C LYS A 447 -17.99 19.26 8.67
N ARG A 448 -19.23 18.93 8.28
CA ARG A 448 -20.03 17.87 8.94
C ARG A 448 -19.30 16.54 8.95
N VAL A 449 -18.75 16.12 7.81
CA VAL A 449 -17.93 14.90 7.71
C VAL A 449 -16.69 14.99 8.60
N GLY A 450 -15.95 16.11 8.56
CA GLY A 450 -14.74 16.30 9.36
C GLY A 450 -15.00 16.22 10.86
N SER A 451 -16.09 16.83 11.33
CA SER A 451 -16.55 16.72 12.71
C SER A 451 -16.99 15.31 13.07
N GLY A 452 -17.65 14.58 12.18
CA GLY A 452 -17.95 13.17 12.39
C GLY A 452 -16.68 12.32 12.52
N VAL A 453 -15.68 12.58 11.67
CA VAL A 453 -14.37 11.89 11.72
C VAL A 453 -13.65 12.11 13.05
N LEU A 454 -13.74 13.31 13.65
CA LEU A 454 -13.20 13.61 14.98
C LEU A 454 -13.81 12.79 16.12
N LEU A 455 -14.99 12.20 15.89
CA LEU A 455 -15.70 11.37 16.86
C LEU A 455 -15.46 9.87 16.66
N LEU A 456 -14.79 9.46 15.58
CA LEU A 456 -14.43 8.07 15.29
C LEU A 456 -13.34 7.56 16.26
N ASN A 457 -13.25 6.23 16.38
CA ASN A 457 -12.19 5.52 17.13
C ASN A 457 -12.16 5.70 18.64
N GLN A 458 -13.23 6.23 19.24
CA GLN A 458 -13.43 6.14 20.69
C GLN A 458 -14.64 5.27 20.97
N GLU A 459 -14.49 4.23 21.79
CA GLU A 459 -15.58 3.35 22.26
C GLU A 459 -16.52 4.12 23.21
N SER A 460 -17.10 5.21 22.73
CA SER A 460 -18.02 6.06 23.45
C SER A 460 -19.40 5.93 22.83
N LYS A 461 -20.33 5.34 23.60
CA LYS A 461 -21.76 5.32 23.25
C LYS A 461 -22.29 6.73 22.95
N GLU A 462 -21.73 7.74 23.60
CA GLU A 462 -22.09 9.13 23.39
C GLU A 462 -21.61 9.67 22.03
N ASN A 463 -20.37 9.35 21.62
CA ASN A 463 -19.88 9.72 20.28
C ASN A 463 -20.72 9.04 19.19
N LYS A 464 -21.07 7.76 19.36
CA LYS A 464 -21.99 7.05 18.44
C LYS A 464 -23.35 7.76 18.36
N LYS A 465 -23.90 8.21 19.49
CA LYS A 465 -25.14 9.01 19.52
C LYS A 465 -24.99 10.34 18.79
N MET A 466 -23.86 11.05 18.95
CA MET A 466 -23.59 12.32 18.27
C MET A 466 -23.38 12.16 16.75
N MET A 467 -22.85 11.02 16.30
CA MET A 467 -22.67 10.72 14.87
C MET A 467 -23.94 10.20 14.19
N SER A 468 -24.89 9.64 14.95
CA SER A 468 -26.13 9.06 14.38
C SER A 468 -26.91 10.00 13.45
N PRO A 469 -27.02 11.31 13.70
CA PRO A 469 -27.63 12.25 12.75
C PRO A 469 -26.91 12.29 11.39
N LEU A 470 -25.58 12.18 11.35
CA LEU A 470 -24.82 12.21 10.08
C LEU A 470 -25.08 10.97 9.21
N LEU A 471 -25.38 9.83 9.83
CA LEU A 471 -25.81 8.62 9.12
C LEU A 471 -27.21 8.75 8.52
N LYS A 472 -27.97 9.79 8.90
CA LYS A 472 -29.29 10.15 8.39
C LYS A 472 -29.30 11.55 7.77
N ASP A 473 -28.12 12.09 7.44
CA ASP A 473 -28.00 13.43 6.86
C ASP A 473 -28.81 13.53 5.57
N SER A 474 -29.41 14.69 5.30
CA SER A 474 -30.15 14.91 4.06
C SER A 474 -29.26 14.80 2.82
N ASP A 475 -27.97 15.10 2.95
CA ASP A 475 -27.00 14.97 1.87
C ASP A 475 -26.48 13.52 1.77
N PRO A 476 -26.76 12.79 0.67
CA PRO A 476 -26.27 11.43 0.49
C PRO A 476 -24.74 11.33 0.49
N TRP A 477 -24.02 12.39 0.14
CA TRP A 477 -22.55 12.41 0.15
C TRP A 477 -22.02 12.37 1.59
N VAL A 478 -22.66 13.06 2.53
CA VAL A 478 -22.30 13.01 3.96
C VAL A 478 -22.53 11.61 4.52
N ARG A 479 -23.71 11.02 4.23
CA ARG A 479 -24.02 9.64 4.65
C ARG A 479 -23.00 8.64 4.12
N TYR A 480 -22.65 8.75 2.84
CA TYR A 480 -21.63 7.91 2.19
C TYR A 480 -20.26 8.05 2.85
N ARG A 481 -19.75 9.28 3.00
CA ARG A 481 -18.41 9.53 3.55
C ARG A 481 -18.27 9.08 4.99
N ILE A 482 -19.23 9.40 5.86
CA ILE A 482 -19.20 8.95 7.25
C ILE A 482 -19.30 7.43 7.34
N SER A 483 -20.18 6.81 6.54
CA SER A 483 -20.32 5.35 6.55
C SER A 483 -19.05 4.64 6.07
N LEU A 484 -18.36 5.20 5.08
CA LEU A 484 -17.06 4.71 4.61
C LEU A 484 -16.00 4.80 5.71
N PHE A 485 -15.86 5.96 6.38
CA PHE A 485 -14.89 6.08 7.48
C PHE A 485 -15.21 5.17 8.67
N MET A 486 -16.49 4.98 9.00
CA MET A 486 -16.93 4.02 10.01
C MET A 486 -16.60 2.58 9.62
N ALA A 487 -16.84 2.20 8.35
CA ALA A 487 -16.52 0.86 7.87
C ALA A 487 -15.00 0.60 7.90
N LEU A 488 -14.20 1.59 7.50
CA LEU A 488 -12.73 1.55 7.62
C LEU A 488 -12.27 1.51 9.09
N ALA A 489 -13.02 2.08 10.02
CA ALA A 489 -12.79 1.94 11.46
C ALA A 489 -13.22 0.56 12.01
N GLY A 490 -13.90 -0.27 11.21
CA GLY A 490 -14.37 -1.61 11.61
C GLY A 490 -15.83 -1.65 12.10
N GLU A 491 -16.57 -0.55 11.99
CA GLU A 491 -17.98 -0.48 12.42
C GLU A 491 -18.89 -1.10 11.35
N ARG A 492 -19.21 -2.38 11.49
CA ARG A 492 -20.00 -3.17 10.54
C ARG A 492 -21.35 -2.56 10.19
N ASP A 493 -22.01 -1.94 11.16
CA ASP A 493 -23.36 -1.39 11.02
C ASP A 493 -23.44 -0.20 10.05
N SER A 494 -22.30 0.37 9.63
CA SER A 494 -22.29 1.43 8.62
C SER A 494 -22.38 0.92 7.18
N LEU A 495 -22.06 -0.37 6.92
CA LEU A 495 -22.04 -0.92 5.56
C LEU A 495 -23.41 -0.88 4.84
N PRO A 496 -24.55 -1.19 5.48
CA PRO A 496 -25.85 -1.02 4.83
C PRO A 496 -26.11 0.41 4.37
N ILE A 497 -25.69 1.41 5.17
CA ILE A 497 -25.88 2.83 4.86
C ILE A 497 -24.94 3.25 3.73
N LEU A 498 -23.69 2.76 3.74
CA LEU A 498 -22.75 2.95 2.63
C LEU A 498 -23.34 2.41 1.32
N ILE A 499 -23.86 1.17 1.34
CA ILE A 499 -24.47 0.50 0.18
C ILE A 499 -25.67 1.29 -0.33
N GLN A 500 -26.57 1.73 0.57
CA GLN A 500 -27.72 2.54 0.19
C GLN A 500 -27.30 3.84 -0.50
N SER A 501 -26.32 4.56 0.05
CA SER A 501 -25.83 5.81 -0.52
C SER A 501 -25.20 5.64 -1.91
N LEU A 502 -24.69 4.46 -2.27
CA LEU A 502 -24.21 4.19 -3.63
C LEU A 502 -25.30 4.41 -4.69
N GLY A 503 -26.56 4.16 -4.32
CA GLY A 503 -27.72 4.29 -5.19
C GLY A 503 -28.17 5.72 -5.46
N GLU A 504 -27.64 6.69 -4.71
CA GLU A 504 -28.04 8.10 -4.75
C GLU A 504 -26.96 9.03 -5.32
N LEU A 505 -25.72 8.55 -5.39
CA LEU A 505 -24.56 9.34 -5.79
C LEU A 505 -24.03 8.95 -7.18
N PRO A 506 -23.38 9.88 -7.91
CA PRO A 506 -22.63 9.59 -9.12
C PRO A 506 -21.50 8.58 -8.86
N ALA A 507 -21.14 7.79 -9.88
CA ALA A 507 -20.14 6.73 -9.77
C ALA A 507 -18.77 7.27 -9.32
N GLU A 508 -18.39 8.47 -9.79
CA GLU A 508 -17.12 9.12 -9.47
C GLU A 508 -16.96 9.45 -7.99
N GLN A 509 -18.06 9.66 -7.27
CA GLN A 509 -18.05 9.93 -5.84
C GLN A 509 -18.04 8.64 -5.00
N CYS A 510 -18.45 7.52 -5.61
CA CYS A 510 -18.63 6.23 -4.95
C CYS A 510 -17.44 5.27 -5.06
N VAL A 511 -16.39 5.66 -5.78
CA VAL A 511 -15.25 4.80 -6.14
C VAL A 511 -14.62 4.13 -4.92
N ASP A 512 -14.43 4.86 -3.82
CA ASP A 512 -13.79 4.33 -2.61
C ASP A 512 -14.67 3.29 -1.89
N GLY A 513 -15.97 3.57 -1.75
CA GLY A 513 -16.93 2.71 -1.06
C GLY A 513 -17.26 1.45 -1.85
N GLU A 514 -17.36 1.54 -3.18
CA GLU A 514 -17.47 0.34 -4.01
C GLU A 514 -16.19 -0.50 -3.97
N GLY A 515 -15.02 0.15 -4.06
CA GLY A 515 -13.73 -0.52 -3.90
C GLY A 515 -13.68 -1.33 -2.60
N LEU A 516 -14.07 -0.69 -1.49
CA LEU A 516 -14.19 -1.33 -0.18
C LEU A 516 -15.09 -2.57 -0.19
N LEU A 517 -16.31 -2.47 -0.73
CA LEU A 517 -17.26 -3.59 -0.75
C LEU A 517 -16.72 -4.78 -1.54
N PHE A 518 -16.06 -4.50 -2.66
CA PHE A 518 -15.41 -5.57 -3.41
C PHE A 518 -14.21 -6.18 -2.69
N ASP A 519 -13.43 -5.37 -1.98
CA ASP A 519 -12.30 -5.88 -1.20
C ASP A 519 -12.81 -6.77 -0.05
N LEU A 520 -13.93 -6.41 0.56
CA LEU A 520 -14.65 -7.25 1.52
C LEU A 520 -15.24 -8.52 0.89
N ALA A 521 -15.66 -8.46 -0.37
CA ALA A 521 -16.19 -9.62 -1.08
C ALA A 521 -15.10 -10.59 -1.56
N GLY A 522 -13.87 -10.11 -1.70
CA GLY A 522 -12.72 -10.93 -2.10
C GLY A 522 -12.97 -11.67 -3.42
N ASN A 523 -12.97 -13.01 -3.36
CA ASN A 523 -13.15 -13.88 -4.52
C ASN A 523 -14.62 -14.23 -4.83
N ASP A 524 -15.58 -13.79 -4.01
CA ASP A 524 -17.01 -14.07 -4.21
C ASP A 524 -17.86 -12.78 -4.30
N PRO A 525 -17.56 -11.84 -5.22
CA PRO A 525 -18.37 -10.65 -5.42
C PRO A 525 -19.72 -10.97 -6.09
N PRO A 526 -20.70 -10.05 -6.03
CA PRO A 526 -21.99 -10.26 -6.68
C PRO A 526 -21.85 -10.46 -8.20
N LYS A 527 -22.34 -11.59 -8.72
CA LYS A 527 -22.27 -11.94 -10.15
C LYS A 527 -23.15 -11.07 -11.06
N ALA A 528 -24.18 -10.45 -10.49
CA ALA A 528 -25.19 -9.67 -11.21
C ALA A 528 -24.75 -8.21 -11.51
N LEU A 529 -23.55 -7.79 -11.09
CA LEU A 529 -23.01 -6.47 -11.41
C LEU A 529 -22.69 -6.41 -12.92
N SER A 530 -23.55 -5.76 -13.70
CA SER A 530 -23.27 -5.49 -15.11
C SER A 530 -22.42 -4.23 -15.25
N VAL A 531 -21.39 -4.34 -16.07
CA VAL A 531 -20.29 -3.38 -16.26
C VAL A 531 -20.71 -1.96 -16.68
N ASN A 532 -21.88 -1.82 -17.30
CA ASN A 532 -22.35 -0.56 -17.87
C ASN A 532 -23.63 -0.04 -17.20
N SER A 533 -23.95 -0.52 -15.99
CA SER A 533 -25.12 -0.02 -15.27
C SER A 533 -24.85 1.39 -14.75
N THR A 534 -25.24 2.41 -15.52
CA THR A 534 -25.39 3.79 -15.02
C THR A 534 -26.51 3.89 -13.97
N GLU A 535 -27.32 2.84 -13.82
CA GLU A 535 -28.38 2.74 -12.83
C GLU A 535 -27.82 2.44 -11.44
N ARG A 536 -27.36 3.50 -10.76
CA ARG A 536 -26.81 3.46 -9.40
C ARG A 536 -27.67 2.67 -8.40
N LYS A 537 -29.00 2.80 -8.50
CA LYS A 537 -29.96 2.07 -7.65
C LYS A 537 -29.88 0.54 -7.83
N LYS A 538 -29.63 0.05 -9.04
CA LYS A 538 -29.45 -1.39 -9.28
C LYS A 538 -28.14 -1.90 -8.67
N ILE A 539 -27.07 -1.12 -8.78
CA ILE A 539 -25.78 -1.45 -8.14
C ILE A 539 -25.96 -1.58 -6.62
N ALA A 540 -26.62 -0.61 -5.99
CA ALA A 540 -26.92 -0.66 -4.56
C ALA A 540 -27.75 -1.90 -4.18
N ALA A 541 -28.81 -2.22 -4.92
CA ALA A 541 -29.65 -3.40 -4.66
C ALA A 541 -28.89 -4.73 -4.79
N VAL A 542 -27.98 -4.83 -5.76
CA VAL A 542 -27.12 -6.02 -5.93
C VAL A 542 -26.17 -6.18 -4.75
N TRP A 543 -25.55 -5.08 -4.31
CA TRP A 543 -24.69 -5.09 -3.12
C TRP A 543 -25.47 -5.38 -1.83
N GLU A 544 -26.69 -4.86 -1.70
CA GLU A 544 -27.57 -5.11 -0.57
C GLU A 544 -27.93 -6.60 -0.48
N THR A 545 -28.30 -7.21 -1.61
CA THR A 545 -28.57 -8.65 -1.70
C THR A 545 -27.35 -9.45 -1.26
N TRP A 546 -26.18 -9.14 -1.82
CA TRP A 546 -24.94 -9.82 -1.47
C TRP A 546 -24.57 -9.65 0.01
N TRP A 547 -24.75 -8.44 0.56
CA TRP A 547 -24.47 -8.16 1.96
C TRP A 547 -25.38 -8.97 2.88
N ASN A 548 -26.68 -9.05 2.57
CA ASN A 548 -27.64 -9.85 3.34
C ASN A 548 -27.26 -11.34 3.37
N GLU A 549 -26.72 -11.87 2.28
CA GLU A 549 -26.27 -13.26 2.17
C GLU A 549 -24.92 -13.53 2.84
N ASN A 550 -24.00 -12.56 2.83
CA ASN A 550 -22.59 -12.78 3.17
C ASN A 550 -22.11 -12.05 4.44
N SER A 551 -22.89 -11.13 5.00
CA SER A 551 -22.49 -10.26 6.13
C SER A 551 -21.84 -10.99 7.31
N LYS A 552 -22.30 -12.20 7.63
CA LYS A 552 -21.75 -13.05 8.71
C LYS A 552 -20.35 -13.60 8.43
N LYS A 553 -19.98 -13.77 7.15
CA LYS A 553 -18.67 -14.27 6.71
C LYS A 553 -17.65 -13.15 6.52
N VAL A 554 -18.12 -11.92 6.29
CA VAL A 554 -17.25 -10.77 6.03
C VAL A 554 -16.45 -10.40 7.27
N VAL A 555 -15.14 -10.24 7.11
CA VAL A 555 -14.23 -9.81 8.19
C VAL A 555 -13.66 -8.43 7.83
N LEU A 556 -14.13 -7.39 8.52
CA LEU A 556 -13.69 -6.00 8.35
C LEU A 556 -12.24 -5.77 8.78
N ASP A 557 -11.70 -6.71 9.54
CA ASP A 557 -10.34 -6.66 10.06
C ASP A 557 -9.30 -6.73 8.94
N SER A 558 -9.63 -7.39 7.82
CA SER A 558 -8.80 -7.46 6.61
C SER A 558 -8.46 -6.09 6.01
N LEU A 559 -9.24 -5.05 6.35
CA LEU A 559 -9.09 -3.69 5.84
C LEU A 559 -7.98 -2.87 6.54
N ALA A 560 -7.46 -3.34 7.68
CA ALA A 560 -6.43 -2.62 8.46
C ALA A 560 -5.15 -2.30 7.65
N GLY A 561 -4.87 -3.10 6.61
CA GLY A 561 -3.69 -2.94 5.76
C GLY A 561 -3.92 -2.17 4.45
N PHE A 562 -5.15 -1.77 4.10
CA PHE A 562 -5.43 -1.20 2.77
C PHE A 562 -4.99 0.26 2.60
N ASN A 563 -4.74 0.99 3.69
CA ASN A 563 -4.33 2.40 3.65
C ASN A 563 -2.92 2.67 4.20
N GLN A 564 -2.21 1.65 4.67
CA GLN A 564 -0.80 1.75 5.01
C GLN A 564 -0.10 0.62 4.30
N SER A 565 0.45 0.94 3.12
CA SER A 565 1.60 0.22 2.57
C SER A 565 2.68 0.25 3.65
N ALA A 566 2.65 -0.73 4.57
CA ALA A 566 3.74 -0.96 5.49
C ALA A 566 4.92 -1.31 4.59
N TYR A 567 5.81 -0.33 4.38
CA TYR A 567 6.95 -0.47 3.51
C TYR A 567 7.77 -1.68 3.97
N SER A 568 7.64 -2.79 3.23
CA SER A 568 8.59 -3.89 3.34
C SER A 568 9.99 -3.43 2.90
N GLY A 569 10.03 -2.40 2.02
CA GLY A 569 11.19 -1.90 1.32
C GLY A 569 11.79 -2.89 0.33
N ASN A 570 11.03 -3.92 -0.03
CA ASN A 570 11.30 -4.76 -1.18
C ASN A 570 10.94 -3.99 -2.46
N VAL A 571 11.61 -4.30 -3.55
CA VAL A 571 11.38 -3.69 -4.86
C VAL A 571 11.04 -4.77 -5.87
N LEU A 572 10.07 -4.48 -6.74
CA LEU A 572 9.70 -5.36 -7.83
C LEU A 572 10.52 -5.02 -9.06
N ILE A 573 11.21 -6.00 -9.63
CA ILE A 573 12.05 -5.87 -10.81
C ILE A 573 11.36 -6.53 -11.99
N ILE A 574 11.28 -5.79 -13.10
CA ILE A 574 10.77 -6.27 -14.38
C ILE A 574 11.93 -6.32 -15.37
N SER A 575 12.27 -7.52 -15.84
CA SER A 575 13.34 -7.76 -16.81
C SER A 575 12.76 -8.17 -18.15
N LEU A 576 12.73 -7.21 -19.08
CA LEU A 576 12.27 -7.43 -20.45
C LEU A 576 13.17 -8.45 -21.19
N ALA A 577 14.50 -8.33 -21.03
CA ALA A 577 15.47 -9.19 -21.70
C ALA A 577 15.33 -10.67 -21.32
N ASN A 578 14.99 -10.94 -20.05
CA ASN A 578 14.87 -12.30 -19.55
C ASN A 578 13.43 -12.81 -19.51
N ASN A 579 12.46 -11.98 -19.88
CA ASN A 579 11.03 -12.30 -19.75
C ASN A 579 10.65 -12.72 -18.32
N THR A 580 11.16 -11.98 -17.32
CA THR A 580 10.93 -12.26 -15.91
C THR A 580 10.45 -11.06 -15.12
N VAL A 581 9.67 -11.32 -14.08
CA VAL A 581 9.28 -10.38 -13.03
C VAL A 581 9.62 -11.01 -11.69
N PHE A 582 10.32 -10.32 -10.80
CA PHE A 582 10.70 -10.89 -9.50
C PHE A 582 10.82 -9.81 -8.43
N GLU A 583 10.61 -10.20 -7.19
CA GLU A 583 10.80 -9.30 -6.06
C GLU A 583 12.20 -9.44 -5.49
N LEU A 584 12.83 -8.30 -5.26
CA LEU A 584 14.13 -8.17 -4.64
C LEU A 584 13.97 -7.56 -3.25
N SER A 585 14.47 -8.24 -2.24
CA SER A 585 14.48 -7.77 -0.86
C SER A 585 15.51 -6.66 -0.63
N LYS A 586 15.42 -6.00 0.53
CA LYS A 586 16.43 -5.01 0.96
C LYS A 586 17.85 -5.57 1.04
N ASP A 587 18.07 -6.87 1.24
CA ASP A 587 19.40 -7.51 1.23
C ASP A 587 19.80 -8.05 -0.16
N GLY A 588 19.02 -7.77 -1.20
CA GLY A 588 19.35 -8.16 -2.58
C GLY A 588 19.04 -9.63 -2.90
N LYS A 589 18.25 -10.30 -2.06
CA LYS A 589 17.79 -11.66 -2.31
C LYS A 589 16.46 -11.64 -3.07
N ILE A 590 16.26 -12.65 -3.91
CA ILE A 590 15.01 -12.80 -4.64
C ILE A 590 14.01 -13.54 -3.74
N SER A 591 12.88 -12.90 -3.41
CA SER A 591 11.82 -13.51 -2.60
C SER A 591 10.97 -14.50 -3.40
N TRP A 592 10.69 -14.15 -4.66
CA TRP A 592 9.92 -14.95 -5.62
C TRP A 592 10.19 -14.44 -7.04
N SER A 593 9.96 -15.27 -8.05
CA SER A 593 10.10 -14.90 -9.46
C SER A 593 9.04 -15.56 -10.35
N ILE A 594 8.64 -14.83 -11.38
CA ILE A 594 7.74 -15.25 -12.45
C ILE A 594 8.56 -15.20 -13.74
N THR A 595 8.59 -16.32 -14.46
CA THR A 595 9.35 -16.48 -15.72
C THR A 595 8.43 -16.84 -16.88
N GLY A 596 8.97 -16.92 -18.10
CA GLY A 596 8.20 -17.31 -19.29
C GLY A 596 7.15 -16.29 -19.71
N LEU A 597 7.34 -15.01 -19.35
CA LEU A 597 6.49 -13.91 -19.77
C LEU A 597 6.75 -13.55 -21.24
N SER A 598 5.85 -12.81 -21.87
CA SER A 598 6.06 -12.33 -23.25
C SER A 598 6.20 -10.81 -23.28
N GLY A 599 7.44 -10.34 -23.12
CA GLY A 599 7.79 -8.93 -23.09
C GLY A 599 7.14 -8.18 -21.92
N PRO A 600 7.43 -8.53 -20.65
CA PRO A 600 6.84 -7.85 -19.52
C PRO A 600 7.34 -6.39 -19.45
N MET A 601 6.42 -5.43 -19.54
CA MET A 601 6.70 -4.00 -19.53
C MET A 601 6.35 -3.33 -18.20
N ASP A 602 5.43 -3.90 -17.44
CA ASP A 602 5.05 -3.43 -16.12
C ASP A 602 4.48 -4.56 -15.27
N ALA A 603 4.58 -4.39 -13.96
CA ALA A 603 3.94 -5.28 -13.01
C ALA A 603 3.56 -4.56 -11.71
N GLN A 604 2.49 -5.01 -11.06
CA GLN A 604 2.04 -4.51 -9.76
C GLN A 604 1.67 -5.68 -8.86
N VAL A 605 2.28 -5.77 -7.68
CA VAL A 605 1.83 -6.70 -6.63
C VAL A 605 0.54 -6.15 -6.02
N LEU A 606 -0.48 -6.98 -5.92
CA LEU A 606 -1.80 -6.67 -5.38
C LEU A 606 -1.87 -7.09 -3.90
N PRO A 607 -2.72 -6.45 -3.08
CA PRO A 607 -2.89 -6.82 -1.66
C PRO A 607 -3.23 -8.30 -1.41
N SER A 608 -3.87 -8.95 -2.39
CA SER A 608 -4.17 -10.38 -2.36
C SER A 608 -2.95 -11.30 -2.54
N GLY A 609 -1.75 -10.75 -2.76
CA GLY A 609 -0.54 -11.52 -3.10
C GLY A 609 -0.46 -11.95 -4.57
N ARG A 610 -1.34 -11.40 -5.43
CA ARG A 610 -1.29 -11.54 -6.89
C ARG A 610 -0.38 -10.47 -7.52
N VAL A 611 -0.04 -10.63 -8.79
CA VAL A 611 0.80 -9.75 -9.59
C VAL A 611 0.07 -9.47 -10.90
N LEU A 612 -0.39 -8.24 -11.09
CA LEU A 612 -0.89 -7.75 -12.37
C LEU A 612 0.33 -7.48 -13.27
N ILE A 613 0.34 -7.97 -14.50
CA ILE A 613 1.47 -7.86 -15.45
C ILE A 613 0.98 -7.42 -16.82
N ALA A 614 1.63 -6.40 -17.38
CA ALA A 614 1.48 -5.98 -18.78
C ALA A 614 2.49 -6.73 -19.66
N GLU A 615 2.00 -7.63 -20.52
CA GLU A 615 2.82 -8.41 -21.47
C GLU A 615 2.71 -7.80 -22.87
N HIS A 616 3.71 -7.01 -23.23
CA HIS A 616 3.73 -6.22 -24.45
C HIS A 616 3.71 -7.08 -25.71
N HIS A 617 4.56 -8.10 -25.78
CA HIS A 617 4.67 -8.92 -26.99
C HIS A 617 3.48 -9.86 -27.16
N ALA A 618 2.88 -10.34 -26.06
CA ALA A 618 1.63 -11.11 -26.10
C ALA A 618 0.37 -10.26 -26.21
N GLN A 619 0.49 -8.91 -26.25
CA GLN A 619 -0.63 -7.98 -26.39
C GLN A 619 -1.76 -8.21 -25.37
N ARG A 620 -1.38 -8.47 -24.11
CA ARG A 620 -2.32 -8.82 -23.05
C ARG A 620 -1.90 -8.26 -21.69
N VAL A 621 -2.87 -8.19 -20.79
CA VAL A 621 -2.63 -8.00 -19.36
C VAL A 621 -3.08 -9.27 -18.64
N THR A 622 -2.30 -9.71 -17.67
CA THR A 622 -2.61 -10.88 -16.84
C THR A 622 -2.55 -10.52 -15.37
N GLU A 623 -3.42 -11.08 -14.55
CA GLU A 623 -3.17 -11.21 -13.11
C GLU A 623 -2.66 -12.61 -12.86
N ARG A 624 -1.55 -12.71 -12.15
CA ARG A 624 -0.89 -13.96 -11.83
C ARG A 624 -0.65 -14.07 -10.34
N ASN A 625 -0.49 -15.27 -9.81
CA ASN A 625 0.10 -15.47 -8.48
C ASN A 625 1.63 -15.39 -8.55
N LEU A 626 2.29 -15.48 -7.40
CA LEU A 626 3.76 -15.42 -7.27
C LEU A 626 4.51 -16.57 -7.96
N LYS A 627 3.83 -17.62 -8.43
CA LYS A 627 4.44 -18.74 -9.18
C LYS A 627 4.35 -18.54 -10.69
N GLY A 628 3.64 -17.50 -11.15
CA GLY A 628 3.57 -17.12 -12.55
C GLY A 628 2.36 -17.64 -13.31
N GLU A 629 1.39 -18.24 -12.63
CA GLU A 629 0.21 -18.78 -13.29
C GLU A 629 -0.89 -17.74 -13.46
N ILE A 630 -1.58 -17.77 -14.60
CA ILE A 630 -2.59 -16.78 -14.98
C ILE A 630 -3.92 -17.10 -14.30
N ILE A 631 -4.42 -16.14 -13.52
CA ILE A 631 -5.70 -16.19 -12.78
C ILE A 631 -6.75 -15.37 -13.52
N TRP A 632 -6.32 -14.25 -14.11
CA TRP A 632 -7.17 -13.42 -14.96
C TRP A 632 -6.37 -12.95 -16.16
N LYS A 633 -7.05 -12.79 -17.29
CA LYS A 633 -6.43 -12.38 -18.56
C LYS A 633 -7.36 -11.46 -19.32
N LYS A 634 -6.77 -10.41 -19.91
CA LYS A 634 -7.39 -9.62 -20.96
C LYS A 634 -6.48 -9.53 -22.17
N ASP A 635 -6.96 -10.05 -23.29
CA ASP A 635 -6.36 -9.78 -24.60
C ASP A 635 -6.77 -8.38 -25.08
N LEU A 636 -5.80 -7.62 -25.57
CA LEU A 636 -5.97 -6.19 -25.90
C LEU A 636 -5.93 -5.91 -27.40
N GLY A 637 -5.40 -6.83 -28.21
CA GLY A 637 -5.08 -6.59 -29.62
C GLY A 637 -4.11 -5.41 -29.83
N ASN A 638 -3.37 -5.05 -28.79
CA ASN A 638 -2.45 -3.93 -28.78
C ASN A 638 -1.34 -4.17 -27.76
N ASN A 639 -0.22 -3.46 -27.88
CA ASN A 639 0.94 -3.66 -27.05
C ASN A 639 0.86 -2.80 -25.76
N PRO A 640 0.53 -3.38 -24.59
CA PRO A 640 0.50 -2.62 -23.34
C PRO A 640 1.91 -2.24 -22.87
N ILE A 641 2.02 -1.04 -22.31
CA ILE A 641 3.23 -0.46 -21.73
C ILE A 641 3.12 -0.41 -20.19
N SER A 642 1.91 -0.25 -19.67
CA SER A 642 1.63 -0.18 -18.23
C SER A 642 0.25 -0.77 -17.94
N ALA A 643 0.12 -1.40 -16.77
CA ALA A 643 -1.16 -1.84 -16.23
C ALA A 643 -1.16 -1.66 -14.71
N ARG A 644 -2.13 -0.92 -14.18
CA ARG A 644 -2.28 -0.71 -12.73
C ARG A 644 -3.73 -0.90 -12.30
N LYS A 645 -3.92 -1.46 -11.10
CA LYS A 645 -5.16 -1.29 -10.35
C LYS A 645 -5.26 0.17 -9.89
N ILE A 646 -6.39 0.78 -10.21
CA ILE A 646 -6.77 2.12 -9.75
C ILE A 646 -7.93 2.01 -8.75
N ARG A 647 -8.29 3.12 -8.08
CA ARG A 647 -9.37 3.13 -7.09
C ARG A 647 -10.68 2.56 -7.67
N GLY A 648 -11.47 1.89 -6.83
CA GLY A 648 -12.70 1.20 -7.25
C GLY A 648 -12.50 -0.20 -7.84
N GLY A 649 -11.25 -0.66 -7.94
CA GLY A 649 -10.91 -2.00 -8.43
C GLY A 649 -10.86 -2.12 -9.97
N PHE A 650 -10.95 -1.01 -10.68
CA PHE A 650 -10.68 -0.93 -12.11
C PHE A 650 -9.19 -1.16 -12.40
N THR A 651 -8.89 -1.61 -13.62
CA THR A 651 -7.54 -1.74 -14.15
C THR A 651 -7.33 -0.69 -15.23
N SER A 652 -6.48 0.30 -14.98
CA SER A 652 -5.99 1.22 -16.01
C SER A 652 -4.90 0.52 -16.82
N VAL A 653 -5.06 0.50 -18.15
CA VAL A 653 -4.09 -0.10 -19.07
C VAL A 653 -3.68 0.93 -20.11
N ILE A 654 -2.37 1.15 -20.22
CA ILE A 654 -1.77 2.08 -21.16
C ILE A 654 -1.18 1.28 -22.32
N CYS A 655 -1.64 1.55 -23.54
CA CYS A 655 -1.05 1.05 -24.78
C CYS A 655 -0.40 2.22 -25.55
N ARG A 656 0.37 1.89 -26.60
CA ARG A 656 1.03 2.90 -27.45
C ARG A 656 0.03 3.86 -28.11
N ASN A 657 -1.12 3.35 -28.55
CA ASN A 657 -2.11 4.07 -29.36
C ASN A 657 -3.45 4.28 -28.65
N ARG A 658 -3.57 3.87 -27.38
CA ARG A 658 -4.78 4.10 -26.59
C ARG A 658 -4.54 3.91 -25.10
N ILE A 659 -5.40 4.51 -24.31
CA ILE A 659 -5.49 4.31 -22.86
C ILE A 659 -6.88 3.76 -22.58
N ILE A 660 -6.97 2.69 -21.79
CA ILE A 660 -8.25 2.07 -21.45
C ILE A 660 -8.38 1.86 -19.95
N GLU A 661 -9.60 1.86 -19.44
CA GLU A 661 -9.89 1.33 -18.11
C GLU A 661 -10.80 0.12 -18.26
N LEU A 662 -10.42 -0.94 -17.55
CA LEU A 662 -11.16 -2.18 -17.48
C LEU A 662 -11.82 -2.27 -16.12
N ASP A 663 -13.03 -2.77 -16.08
CA ASP A 663 -13.61 -3.23 -14.82
C ASP A 663 -12.94 -4.52 -14.31
N ARG A 664 -13.48 -5.08 -13.22
CA ARG A 664 -12.96 -6.33 -12.63
C ARG A 664 -13.20 -7.55 -13.54
N GLN A 665 -14.19 -7.50 -14.43
CA GLN A 665 -14.52 -8.56 -15.39
C GLN A 665 -13.66 -8.47 -16.67
N GLY A 666 -12.93 -7.37 -16.87
CA GLY A 666 -12.11 -7.11 -18.06
C GLY A 666 -12.87 -6.49 -19.23
N VAL A 667 -14.03 -5.93 -18.97
CA VAL A 667 -14.79 -5.14 -19.93
C VAL A 667 -14.29 -3.69 -19.91
N GLU A 668 -14.17 -3.11 -21.10
CA GLU A 668 -13.66 -1.76 -21.30
C GLU A 668 -14.76 -0.74 -20.95
N VAL A 669 -14.56 0.01 -19.86
CA VAL A 669 -15.49 1.06 -19.38
C VAL A 669 -15.04 2.46 -19.80
N PHE A 670 -13.79 2.57 -20.24
CA PHE A 670 -13.20 3.81 -20.71
C PHE A 670 -12.21 3.50 -21.82
N SER A 671 -12.21 4.35 -22.85
CA SER A 671 -11.26 4.29 -23.95
C SER A 671 -10.89 5.68 -24.40
N LEU A 672 -9.60 5.95 -24.49
CA LEU A 672 -9.04 7.16 -25.06
C LEU A 672 -8.05 6.77 -26.14
N ALA A 673 -8.45 6.95 -27.40
CA ALA A 673 -7.56 6.73 -28.54
C ALA A 673 -6.44 7.78 -28.54
N ARG A 674 -5.24 7.37 -28.97
CA ARG A 674 -4.06 8.23 -29.09
C ARG A 674 -3.46 8.15 -30.49
N PRO A 675 -3.05 9.30 -31.06
CA PRO A 675 -2.58 9.36 -32.44
C PRO A 675 -1.22 8.66 -32.60
N GLN A 676 -0.98 8.06 -33.77
CA GLN A 676 0.35 7.62 -34.23
C GLN A 676 1.15 6.74 -33.25
N SER A 677 0.49 6.01 -32.35
CA SER A 677 1.18 5.23 -31.30
C SER A 677 2.16 6.08 -30.47
N ASP A 678 1.75 7.32 -30.16
CA ASP A 678 2.59 8.35 -29.57
C ASP A 678 2.95 8.11 -28.09
N VAL A 679 2.19 7.29 -27.36
CA VAL A 679 2.38 7.14 -25.91
C VAL A 679 3.70 6.41 -25.60
N MET A 680 4.60 7.09 -24.89
CA MET A 680 5.83 6.50 -24.31
C MET A 680 5.60 6.04 -22.87
N SER A 681 4.85 6.83 -22.11
CA SER A 681 4.40 6.50 -20.75
C SER A 681 3.18 7.34 -20.43
N ALA A 682 2.26 6.82 -19.63
CA ALA A 682 1.17 7.60 -19.10
C ALA A 682 0.82 7.13 -17.68
N GLU A 683 0.26 8.05 -16.90
CA GLU A 683 -0.26 7.75 -15.56
C GLU A 683 -1.63 8.39 -15.38
N ARG A 684 -2.51 7.66 -14.71
CA ARG A 684 -3.80 8.16 -14.27
C ARG A 684 -3.61 9.08 -13.07
N LEU A 685 -4.00 10.33 -13.19
CA LEU A 685 -3.98 11.28 -12.09
C LEU A 685 -5.21 11.10 -11.19
N ARG A 686 -5.10 11.65 -9.99
CA ARG A 686 -6.13 11.57 -8.95
C ARG A 686 -7.48 12.21 -9.37
N ASP A 687 -7.42 13.31 -10.11
CA ASP A 687 -8.59 14.00 -10.66
C ASP A 687 -9.27 13.25 -11.83
N GLY A 688 -8.71 12.12 -12.24
CA GLY A 688 -9.23 11.31 -13.33
C GLY A 688 -8.69 11.66 -14.72
N SER A 689 -7.85 12.67 -14.85
CA SER A 689 -7.11 12.93 -16.09
C SER A 689 -5.91 11.99 -16.25
N TYR A 690 -5.27 12.03 -17.41
CA TYR A 690 -4.02 11.32 -17.67
C TYR A 690 -2.90 12.30 -17.96
N MET A 691 -1.74 12.07 -17.36
CA MET A 691 -0.50 12.69 -17.83
C MET A 691 0.19 11.73 -18.79
N ILE A 692 0.58 12.22 -19.97
CA ILE A 692 1.10 11.42 -21.09
C ILE A 692 2.41 12.02 -21.55
N VAL A 693 3.46 11.20 -21.63
CA VAL A 693 4.67 11.54 -22.37
C VAL A 693 4.58 10.95 -23.76
N SER A 694 4.70 11.79 -24.78
CA SER A 694 4.62 11.41 -26.18
C SER A 694 6.01 11.15 -26.79
N ASN A 695 6.04 10.40 -27.89
CA ASN A 695 7.23 10.21 -28.73
C ASN A 695 7.64 11.49 -29.49
N GLN A 696 6.85 12.56 -29.42
CA GLN A 696 7.13 13.88 -30.00
C GLN A 696 7.83 14.83 -29.01
N MET A 697 8.38 14.29 -27.91
CA MET A 697 9.04 15.07 -26.86
C MET A 697 8.09 16.07 -26.19
N THR A 698 6.86 15.67 -25.94
CA THR A 698 5.89 16.49 -25.20
C THR A 698 5.32 15.72 -24.02
N CYS A 699 5.08 16.44 -22.92
CA CYS A 699 4.24 15.97 -21.84
C CYS A 699 2.88 16.68 -21.95
N ILE A 700 1.80 15.92 -21.90
CA ILE A 700 0.44 16.39 -22.15
C ILE A 700 -0.46 15.89 -21.02
N LYS A 701 -1.24 16.79 -20.41
CA LYS A 701 -2.34 16.41 -19.51
C LYS A 701 -3.64 16.36 -20.31
N VAL A 702 -4.28 15.21 -20.35
CA VAL A 702 -5.51 14.96 -21.09
C VAL A 702 -6.63 14.59 -20.13
N ASP A 703 -7.78 15.26 -20.24
CA ASP A 703 -8.95 14.91 -19.43
C ASP A 703 -9.63 13.61 -19.92
N ARG A 704 -10.70 13.19 -19.23
CA ARG A 704 -11.45 11.99 -19.61
C ARG A 704 -12.19 12.11 -20.95
N SER A 705 -12.39 13.31 -21.50
CA SER A 705 -12.98 13.49 -22.83
C SER A 705 -11.96 13.37 -23.96
N GLY A 706 -10.67 13.33 -23.63
CA GLY A 706 -9.57 13.39 -24.60
C GLY A 706 -9.10 14.81 -24.90
N LYS A 707 -9.61 15.82 -24.20
CA LYS A 707 -9.19 17.21 -24.38
C LYS A 707 -7.88 17.46 -23.64
N GLU A 708 -6.95 18.09 -24.33
CA GLU A 708 -5.65 18.47 -23.78
C GLU A 708 -5.80 19.76 -22.95
N THR A 709 -5.38 19.69 -21.69
CA THR A 709 -5.53 20.76 -20.68
C THR A 709 -4.20 21.42 -20.31
N LEU A 710 -3.08 20.75 -20.62
CA LEU A 710 -1.72 21.22 -20.40
C LEU A 710 -0.81 20.55 -21.43
N GLN A 711 0.17 21.29 -21.94
CA GLN A 711 1.22 20.76 -22.79
C GLN A 711 2.53 21.52 -22.57
N TYR A 712 3.63 20.80 -22.40
CA TYR A 712 4.97 21.37 -22.40
C TYR A 712 5.97 20.49 -23.15
N ARG A 713 7.02 21.11 -23.68
CA ARG A 713 8.06 20.43 -24.47
C ARG A 713 9.16 19.90 -23.55
N LEU A 714 9.60 18.69 -23.83
CA LEU A 714 10.74 18.06 -23.19
C LEU A 714 12.00 18.36 -24.02
N PRO A 715 13.13 18.72 -23.37
CA PRO A 715 14.33 19.20 -24.06
C PRO A 715 15.06 18.09 -24.84
N PHE A 716 14.85 16.83 -24.50
CA PHE A 716 15.54 15.68 -25.10
C PHE A 716 14.57 14.60 -25.55
N GLY A 717 14.98 13.81 -26.53
CA GLY A 717 14.25 12.62 -26.99
C GLY A 717 14.01 11.65 -25.83
N VAL A 718 12.74 11.41 -25.50
CA VAL A 718 12.33 10.42 -24.50
C VAL A 718 12.52 9.04 -25.12
N ALA A 719 13.72 8.47 -24.95
CA ALA A 719 14.06 7.17 -25.54
C ALA A 719 13.45 5.97 -24.78
N GLY A 720 12.92 6.19 -23.56
CA GLY A 720 12.53 5.13 -22.64
C GLY A 720 11.03 5.06 -22.34
N ASN A 721 10.53 3.83 -22.11
CA ASN A 721 9.17 3.53 -21.67
C ASN A 721 9.02 3.53 -20.12
N ALA A 722 10.09 3.84 -19.39
CA ALA A 722 10.20 3.66 -17.94
C ALA A 722 10.32 5.00 -17.18
N ASN A 723 9.55 5.99 -17.63
CA ASN A 723 9.35 7.25 -16.90
C ASN A 723 8.45 7.00 -15.69
N GLU A 724 8.64 7.78 -14.63
CA GLU A 724 7.85 7.70 -13.41
C GLU A 724 7.07 8.99 -13.19
N PHE A 725 5.81 8.86 -12.80
CA PHE A 725 4.99 9.97 -12.32
C PHE A 725 4.84 9.87 -10.80
N THR A 726 5.17 10.94 -10.09
CA THR A 726 5.04 10.96 -8.62
C THR A 726 3.59 11.20 -8.20
N ARG A 727 3.28 10.98 -6.91
CA ARG A 727 1.94 11.29 -6.35
C ARG A 727 1.60 12.77 -6.43
N GLU A 728 2.61 13.62 -6.45
CA GLU A 728 2.51 15.07 -6.59
C GLU A 728 2.26 15.49 -8.05
N GLY A 729 2.34 14.55 -9.01
CA GLY A 729 2.14 14.80 -10.44
C GLY A 729 3.41 15.21 -11.20
N ASN A 730 4.57 15.17 -10.54
CA ASN A 730 5.86 15.42 -11.19
C ASN A 730 6.23 14.26 -12.12
N LEU A 731 6.94 14.57 -13.20
CA LEU A 731 7.44 13.61 -14.18
C LEU A 731 8.94 13.42 -14.01
N ILE A 732 9.40 12.18 -13.82
CA ILE A 732 10.82 11.84 -13.72
C ILE A 732 11.22 11.04 -14.96
N ILE A 733 12.26 11.52 -15.66
CA ILE A 733 12.72 10.98 -16.94
C ILE A 733 14.18 10.52 -16.82
N PRO A 734 14.47 9.23 -17.04
CA PRO A 734 15.83 8.75 -17.28
C PRO A 734 16.22 8.99 -18.74
N LEU A 735 17.19 9.88 -18.96
CA LEU A 735 17.74 10.23 -20.27
C LEU A 735 19.02 9.42 -20.52
N THR A 736 18.85 8.16 -20.90
CA THR A 736 19.92 7.17 -21.06
C THR A 736 21.11 7.69 -21.85
N TRP A 737 20.87 8.23 -23.05
CA TRP A 737 21.94 8.67 -23.96
C TRP A 737 22.55 10.03 -23.62
N HIS A 738 21.93 10.77 -22.69
CA HIS A 738 22.44 12.05 -22.21
C HIS A 738 23.15 11.91 -20.87
N ASN A 739 23.19 10.70 -20.29
CA ASN A 739 23.68 10.44 -18.94
C ASN A 739 23.02 11.35 -17.90
N LYS A 740 21.69 11.48 -17.97
CA LYS A 740 20.91 12.39 -17.12
C LYS A 740 19.68 11.73 -16.54
N LEU A 741 19.32 12.12 -15.31
CA LEU A 741 18.01 11.89 -14.72
C LEU A 741 17.43 13.26 -14.38
N GLN A 742 16.22 13.55 -14.86
CA GLN A 742 15.58 14.84 -14.64
C GLN A 742 14.17 14.65 -14.06
N GLU A 743 13.81 15.48 -13.06
CA GLU A 743 12.44 15.61 -12.57
C GLU A 743 11.87 16.95 -13.02
N TYR A 744 10.67 16.90 -13.58
CA TYR A 744 9.88 18.03 -14.04
C TYR A 744 8.68 18.19 -13.11
N ASP A 745 8.43 19.42 -12.66
CA ASP A 745 7.21 19.70 -11.92
C ASP A 745 5.97 19.69 -12.84
N THR A 746 4.80 19.88 -12.23
CA THR A 746 3.52 19.95 -12.98
C THR A 746 3.44 21.12 -13.98
N ALA A 747 4.32 22.12 -13.90
CA ALA A 747 4.42 23.22 -14.86
C ALA A 747 5.46 22.97 -15.97
N GLY A 748 6.16 21.83 -15.93
CA GLY A 748 7.20 21.47 -16.88
C GLY A 748 8.56 22.11 -16.59
N GLN A 749 8.77 22.65 -15.40
CA GLN A 749 10.09 23.16 -14.99
C GLN A 749 10.94 22.04 -14.40
N ILE A 750 12.24 22.05 -14.73
CA ILE A 750 13.19 21.09 -14.16
C ILE A 750 13.43 21.44 -12.68
N VAL A 751 13.09 20.52 -11.80
CA VAL A 751 13.27 20.66 -10.33
C VAL A 751 14.36 19.74 -9.77
N MET A 752 14.83 18.79 -10.58
CA MET A 752 16.03 17.99 -10.30
C MET A 752 16.73 17.64 -11.61
N ASP A 753 18.06 17.73 -11.61
CA ASP A 753 18.92 17.35 -12.73
C ASP A 753 20.18 16.67 -12.17
N ALA A 754 20.28 15.36 -12.39
CA ALA A 754 21.40 14.54 -11.91
C ALA A 754 22.14 13.92 -13.09
N THR A 755 23.47 13.94 -13.04
CA THR A 755 24.31 13.21 -14.01
C THR A 755 24.44 11.76 -13.56
N ILE A 756 23.87 10.84 -14.33
CA ILE A 756 23.89 9.40 -14.08
C ILE A 756 24.32 8.71 -15.36
N THR A 757 25.28 7.79 -15.30
CA THR A 757 25.71 7.07 -16.50
C THR A 757 24.62 6.11 -16.97
N GLN A 758 24.12 6.34 -18.19
CA GLN A 758 23.15 5.49 -18.89
C GLN A 758 21.98 4.96 -18.02
N PRO A 759 21.17 5.85 -17.41
CA PRO A 759 20.01 5.46 -16.62
C PRO A 759 18.92 4.89 -17.53
N VAL A 760 18.21 3.86 -17.08
CA VAL A 760 17.19 3.15 -17.87
C VAL A 760 15.79 3.32 -17.27
N THR A 761 15.64 3.04 -15.98
CA THR A 761 14.39 3.24 -15.24
C THR A 761 14.65 3.93 -13.91
N VAL A 762 13.62 4.59 -13.39
CA VAL A 762 13.64 5.28 -12.12
C VAL A 762 12.38 4.96 -11.33
N LEU A 763 12.53 4.91 -10.01
CA LEU A 763 11.43 4.80 -9.06
C LEU A 763 11.67 5.77 -7.89
N LYS A 764 10.66 6.57 -7.53
CA LYS A 764 10.76 7.57 -6.45
C LYS A 764 10.39 6.97 -5.08
N LEU A 765 11.36 6.83 -4.20
CA LEU A 765 11.26 6.21 -2.88
C LEU A 765 10.37 7.00 -1.92
N PRO A 766 9.80 6.38 -0.87
CA PRO A 766 8.99 7.07 0.13
C PRO A 766 9.77 8.16 0.87
N ASN A 767 11.07 7.91 1.12
CA ASN A 767 12.05 8.88 1.59
C ASN A 767 12.39 9.97 0.53
N ARG A 768 11.78 9.86 -0.66
CA ARG A 768 11.92 10.64 -1.89
C ARG A 768 13.29 10.64 -2.55
N ASN A 769 14.13 9.65 -2.26
CA ASN A 769 15.26 9.30 -3.12
C ASN A 769 14.78 8.67 -4.43
N TYR A 770 15.70 8.46 -5.36
CA TYR A 770 15.46 7.78 -6.62
C TYR A 770 16.22 6.47 -6.62
N LEU A 771 15.53 5.36 -6.86
CA LEU A 771 16.16 4.11 -7.22
C LEU A 771 16.23 4.05 -8.74
N VAL A 772 17.45 4.01 -9.28
CA VAL A 772 17.73 4.12 -10.71
C VAL A 772 18.45 2.87 -11.19
N SER A 773 18.00 2.25 -12.28
CA SER A 773 18.80 1.21 -12.94
C SER A 773 19.66 1.80 -14.06
N THR A 774 20.80 1.16 -14.31
CA THR A 774 21.69 1.50 -15.43
C THR A 774 21.82 0.34 -16.41
N GLN A 775 22.07 0.65 -17.68
CA GLN A 775 22.46 -0.34 -18.70
C GLN A 775 23.97 -0.46 -18.88
N THR A 776 24.76 0.02 -17.91
CA THR A 776 26.21 -0.20 -17.88
C THR A 776 26.52 -1.69 -17.90
N LEU A 777 27.73 -2.08 -18.30
CA LEU A 777 28.21 -3.44 -18.17
C LEU A 777 29.31 -3.48 -17.10
N PRO A 778 29.07 -4.07 -15.92
CA PRO A 778 27.85 -4.77 -15.51
C PRO A 778 26.71 -3.79 -15.08
N PRO A 779 25.42 -4.22 -15.17
CA PRO A 779 24.27 -3.34 -14.90
C PRO A 779 24.13 -3.06 -13.39
N LYS A 780 23.69 -1.86 -13.00
CA LYS A 780 23.63 -1.47 -11.58
C LYS A 780 22.25 -0.97 -11.19
N LEU A 781 21.97 -1.04 -9.89
CA LEU A 781 20.90 -0.30 -9.22
C LEU A 781 21.56 0.74 -8.32
N LEU A 782 21.33 2.01 -8.61
CA LEU A 782 21.87 3.15 -7.87
C LEU A 782 20.74 3.78 -7.05
N GLU A 783 21.02 4.09 -5.79
CA GLU A 783 20.16 4.97 -5.01
C GLU A 783 20.74 6.38 -5.07
N ILE A 784 19.95 7.32 -5.55
CA ILE A 784 20.29 8.72 -5.75
C ILE A 784 19.43 9.55 -4.79
N ASP A 785 20.05 10.45 -4.03
CA ASP A 785 19.29 11.35 -3.18
C ASP A 785 18.61 12.47 -3.99
N ARG A 786 17.86 13.34 -3.28
CA ARG A 786 17.13 14.45 -3.91
C ARG A 786 18.03 15.48 -4.60
N THR A 787 19.33 15.52 -4.28
CA THR A 787 20.30 16.44 -4.88
C THR A 787 20.94 15.89 -6.14
N GLY A 788 20.65 14.62 -6.48
CA GLY A 788 21.29 13.95 -7.61
C GLY A 788 22.60 13.25 -7.25
N LYS A 789 22.94 13.14 -5.96
CA LYS A 789 24.14 12.43 -5.50
C LYS A 789 23.84 10.96 -5.28
N GLN A 790 24.74 10.09 -5.72
CA GLN A 790 24.67 8.66 -5.43
C GLN A 790 24.97 8.40 -3.95
N VAL A 791 24.03 7.74 -3.27
CA VAL A 791 24.10 7.37 -1.85
C VAL A 791 24.11 5.86 -1.62
N GLY A 792 23.81 5.07 -2.66
CA GLY A 792 23.87 3.62 -2.60
C GLY A 792 24.10 3.00 -3.97
N GLU A 793 24.68 1.81 -4.00
CA GLU A 793 24.88 1.02 -5.21
C GLU A 793 24.67 -0.46 -4.91
N ARG A 794 24.06 -1.16 -5.87
CA ARG A 794 23.95 -2.61 -5.89
C ARG A 794 24.19 -3.12 -7.29
N GLN A 795 24.81 -4.28 -7.36
CA GLN A 795 24.95 -5.01 -8.62
C GLN A 795 23.57 -5.54 -9.04
N ALA A 796 23.12 -5.22 -10.25
CA ALA A 796 21.94 -5.86 -10.82
C ALA A 796 22.36 -7.20 -11.45
N MET A 797 21.55 -8.24 -11.27
CA MET A 797 21.84 -9.56 -11.87
C MET A 797 21.72 -9.56 -13.40
N HIS A 798 20.95 -8.63 -13.95
CA HIS A 798 20.66 -8.48 -15.38
C HIS A 798 20.16 -7.05 -15.65
N PRO A 799 20.15 -6.58 -16.91
CA PRO A 799 19.56 -5.30 -17.26
C PRO A 799 18.13 -5.17 -16.73
N VAL A 800 17.90 -4.14 -15.92
CA VAL A 800 16.62 -3.87 -15.27
C VAL A 800 15.85 -2.87 -16.13
N PHE A 801 14.74 -3.33 -16.70
CA PHE A 801 13.93 -2.52 -17.61
C PHE A 801 12.94 -1.63 -16.86
N ARG A 802 12.38 -2.12 -15.74
CA ARG A 802 11.51 -1.32 -14.88
C ARG A 802 11.61 -1.77 -13.42
N VAL A 803 11.46 -0.82 -12.49
CA VAL A 803 11.38 -1.06 -11.05
C VAL A 803 10.06 -0.51 -10.51
N ARG A 804 9.43 -1.21 -9.56
CA ARG A 804 8.16 -0.83 -8.92
C ARG A 804 8.20 -1.05 -7.39
N TYR A 805 7.33 -0.36 -6.66
CA TYR A 805 7.14 -0.52 -5.21
C TYR A 805 6.40 -1.82 -4.86
N ARG A 806 6.72 -2.37 -3.68
CA ARG A 806 5.85 -3.29 -2.93
C ARG A 806 5.28 -2.60 -1.70
#